data_AF-A0A2P4T3P7-F1
#
_entry.id   AF-A0A2P4T3P7-F1
#
_cell.length_a   1.000
_cell.length_b   1.000
_cell.length_c   1.000
_cell.angle_alpha   90.00
_cell.angle_beta   90.00
_cell.angle_gamma   90.00
#
_symmetry.space_group_name_H-M   'P 1'
#
loop_
_entity.id
_entity.type
_entity.pdbx_description
1 polymer ?
#
loop_
_entity_poly.entity_id
_entity_poly.type
_entity_poly.pdbx_seq_one_letter_code
_entity_poly.pdbx_strand_id
1 'polypeptide(L)'
;VLQMGLMLTKDGVKILNFKCQFGDPQCQVILPLLKNDFYEMIQAAIDGKLCSFMPAWSENSTAVSVVMASLGYPGDYDKGMEVTGLLQAKELGLQVFHAGTTLKDGRVVTSGGRVLSITAVKEDLMTALGEANRGVTAIRFKGATYRRDIGHRGIRLLKQSLGLIYKERYVEAVTSDVLFYQPKRSILSRTRSGSHSELRGFAGFFDLKASGYDDPILVSQTKGLGPKLQIAQACKRHDTIGQDLVALCVNDILAQGAEPLFFLTYFSCGKLDVKVYEAIKEGIAEACRNAGCAFLGREIAEVTSMYSSGEYDLAGFVVGAVERGQMLLGLQRADEEDVFIGLASSGIHGRAFTIIRKILLMSSLHYSSPAPGSCGDKTLGDVLLTPAKLYSPSLLPVLRSGHVKSFAFIAEEGLLEGISRILPEHVSAVLDALSWRVPEIFCWLYKEGNLSEEEVAQTFNCGIGAVLVVQKELAQHVLRDVQRHEEAWLIGKVVAPCHTGTNLAALINYAKEPGSCAQVVLVISSKSGVEELRNAARAGIPTRVIDHKLYGSRSEFDSTIDRVLEEFAVELICLSGFMRILSSPFLRKWKGKILNASPSLFPPIKAGNTHQQSLPTGFKVTGCAVHFVLEESCPKAVIHQEPVSVKADDTEEMLSERVKEAECRAFPIALQLVASGAVQLGADGKTCWKQERRSLCLQEKKNDCASSLVMPEPQENDVV
;
A
#
# COMPACT_ATOMS: atom_id res chain seq x y z
N VAL A 1 -2.30 30.52 -9.28
CA VAL A 1 -2.89 31.78 -8.74
C VAL A 1 -4.15 31.49 -7.93
N LEU A 2 -5.09 30.74 -8.51
CA LEU A 2 -6.13 30.04 -7.77
C LEU A 2 -5.68 28.58 -7.58
N GLN A 3 -5.56 28.14 -6.33
CA GLN A 3 -5.40 26.72 -6.01
C GLN A 3 -6.74 26.18 -5.52
N MET A 4 -7.22 25.13 -6.18
CA MET A 4 -8.47 24.49 -5.83
C MET A 4 -8.15 23.14 -5.19
N GLY A 5 -8.51 22.96 -3.93
CA GLY A 5 -8.50 21.66 -3.28
C GLY A 5 -9.66 20.84 -3.82
N LEU A 6 -9.38 19.72 -4.47
CA LEU A 6 -10.39 18.83 -5.02
C LEU A 6 -10.41 17.52 -4.22
N MET A 7 -11.62 16.99 -4.00
CA MET A 7 -11.84 15.66 -3.44
C MET A 7 -12.67 14.85 -4.43
N LEU A 8 -12.15 13.70 -4.84
CA LEU A 8 -12.92 12.75 -5.60
C LEU A 8 -13.86 12.02 -4.63
N THR A 9 -15.16 12.11 -4.89
CA THR A 9 -16.20 11.41 -4.12
C THR A 9 -16.99 10.47 -5.02
N LYS A 10 -17.80 9.58 -4.43
CA LYS A 10 -18.72 8.71 -5.17
C LYS A 10 -19.70 9.47 -6.07
N ASP A 11 -19.99 10.75 -5.73
CA ASP A 11 -20.88 11.64 -6.48
C ASP A 11 -20.10 12.64 -7.36
N GLY A 12 -18.86 12.29 -7.72
CA GLY A 12 -17.97 13.08 -8.57
C GLY A 12 -16.98 13.97 -7.81
N VAL A 13 -16.30 14.85 -8.55
CA VAL A 13 -15.30 15.78 -7.99
C VAL A 13 -16.00 16.88 -7.20
N LYS A 14 -15.64 17.03 -5.91
CA LYS A 14 -16.10 18.11 -5.04
C LYS A 14 -14.96 19.08 -4.76
N ILE A 15 -15.30 20.36 -4.61
CA ILE A 15 -14.33 21.40 -4.27
C ILE A 15 -14.27 21.52 -2.74
N LEU A 16 -13.11 21.24 -2.15
CA LEU A 16 -12.85 21.36 -0.72
C LEU A 16 -12.57 22.80 -0.30
N ASN A 17 -11.72 23.50 -1.06
CA ASN A 17 -11.38 24.89 -0.79
C ASN A 17 -10.84 25.59 -2.03
N PHE A 18 -10.90 26.93 -1.99
CA PHE A 18 -10.15 27.80 -2.88
C PHE A 18 -9.12 28.58 -2.06
N LYS A 19 -7.86 28.55 -2.49
CA LYS A 19 -6.80 29.42 -1.99
C LYS A 19 -6.42 30.42 -3.07
N CYS A 20 -6.71 31.69 -2.82
CA CYS A 20 -6.33 32.81 -3.68
C CYS A 20 -4.99 33.37 -3.20
N GLN A 21 -3.94 33.22 -4.01
CA GLN A 21 -2.58 33.60 -3.65
C GLN A 21 -2.06 34.76 -4.53
N PHE A 22 -2.85 35.85 -4.61
CA PHE A 22 -2.47 37.02 -5.42
C PHE A 22 -1.22 37.73 -4.92
N GLY A 23 -0.92 37.64 -3.62
CA GLY A 23 0.28 38.20 -3.00
C GLY A 23 1.55 37.34 -3.14
N ASP A 24 1.45 36.15 -3.74
CA ASP A 24 2.60 35.25 -3.86
C ASP A 24 3.44 35.52 -5.11
N PRO A 25 4.76 35.27 -5.06
CA PRO A 25 5.67 35.51 -6.19
C PRO A 25 5.26 34.80 -7.48
N GLN A 26 4.58 33.65 -7.37
CA GLN A 26 4.04 32.91 -8.52
C GLN A 26 3.00 33.74 -9.30
N CYS A 27 2.18 34.52 -8.60
CA CYS A 27 1.20 35.39 -9.23
C CYS A 27 1.87 36.64 -9.83
N GLN A 28 2.86 37.17 -9.11
CA GLN A 28 3.62 38.36 -9.50
C GLN A 28 4.48 38.17 -10.76
N VAL A 29 4.74 36.93 -11.20
CA VAL A 29 5.36 36.66 -12.52
C VAL A 29 4.35 36.33 -13.62
N ILE A 30 3.16 35.84 -13.27
CA ILE A 30 2.15 35.43 -14.26
C ILE A 30 1.30 36.63 -14.69
N LEU A 31 0.70 37.35 -13.74
CA LEU A 31 -0.25 38.42 -14.06
C LEU A 31 0.34 39.55 -14.92
N PRO A 32 1.62 39.97 -14.76
CA PRO A 32 2.20 40.97 -15.66
C PRO A 32 2.30 40.55 -17.13
N LEU A 33 2.17 39.25 -17.43
CA LEU A 33 2.14 38.74 -18.80
C LEU A 33 0.71 38.67 -19.37
N LEU A 34 -0.33 38.88 -18.56
CA LEU A 34 -1.70 38.92 -19.02
C LEU A 34 -1.97 40.25 -19.72
N LYS A 35 -2.46 40.20 -20.96
CA LYS A 35 -2.81 41.40 -21.75
C LYS A 35 -4.19 41.93 -21.40
N ASN A 36 -5.12 41.05 -21.06
CA ASN A 36 -6.46 41.42 -20.64
C ASN A 36 -6.43 42.04 -19.24
N ASP A 37 -7.41 42.89 -18.98
CA ASP A 37 -7.69 43.29 -17.60
C ASP A 37 -8.14 42.06 -16.79
N PHE A 38 -7.48 41.84 -15.65
CA PHE A 38 -7.71 40.67 -14.83
C PHE A 38 -9.10 40.69 -14.16
N TYR A 39 -9.63 41.87 -13.82
CA TYR A 39 -10.95 42.02 -13.25
C TYR A 39 -12.03 41.71 -14.29
N GLU A 40 -11.89 42.23 -15.51
CA GLU A 40 -12.81 41.91 -16.61
C GLU A 40 -12.86 40.41 -16.92
N MET A 41 -11.72 39.72 -16.84
CA MET A 41 -11.69 38.26 -17.00
C MET A 41 -12.42 37.52 -15.88
N ILE A 42 -12.24 37.93 -14.63
CA ILE A 42 -12.96 37.32 -13.50
C ILE A 42 -14.47 37.57 -13.68
N GLN A 43 -14.86 38.78 -14.06
CA GLN A 43 -16.25 39.12 -14.32
C GLN A 43 -16.85 38.27 -15.45
N ALA A 44 -16.12 38.09 -16.56
CA ALA A 44 -16.53 37.22 -17.66
C ALA A 44 -16.63 35.74 -17.23
N ALA A 45 -15.78 35.27 -16.32
CA ALA A 45 -15.87 33.93 -15.75
C ALA A 45 -17.11 33.75 -14.85
N ILE A 46 -17.42 34.74 -14.01
CA ILE A 46 -18.61 34.76 -13.14
C ILE A 46 -19.89 34.77 -14.00
N ASP A 47 -19.90 35.55 -15.08
CA ASP A 47 -21.05 35.69 -15.97
C ASP A 47 -21.20 34.53 -16.98
N GLY A 48 -20.33 33.51 -16.91
CA GLY A 48 -20.34 32.34 -17.82
C GLY A 48 -19.95 32.67 -19.27
N LYS A 49 -19.28 33.80 -19.50
CA LYS A 49 -18.90 34.33 -20.82
C LYS A 49 -17.42 34.19 -21.14
N LEU A 50 -16.64 33.46 -20.32
CA LEU A 50 -15.19 33.32 -20.49
C LEU A 50 -14.81 32.76 -21.88
N CYS A 51 -15.62 31.89 -22.46
CA CYS A 51 -15.38 31.35 -23.81
C CYS A 51 -15.32 32.44 -24.90
N SER A 52 -15.99 33.57 -24.68
CA SER A 52 -16.01 34.72 -25.59
C SER A 52 -14.95 35.78 -25.23
N PHE A 53 -14.26 35.61 -24.10
CA PHE A 53 -13.27 36.56 -23.57
C PHE A 53 -12.09 35.78 -22.95
N MET A 54 -11.40 35.02 -23.79
CA MET A 54 -10.29 34.18 -23.35
C MET A 54 -9.05 35.01 -22.95
N PRO A 55 -8.27 34.55 -21.96
CA PRO A 55 -7.00 35.19 -21.61
C PRO A 55 -6.01 35.18 -22.77
N ALA A 56 -5.56 36.36 -23.15
CA ALA A 56 -4.45 36.61 -24.06
C ALA A 56 -3.19 36.94 -23.24
N TRP A 57 -2.09 36.29 -23.59
CA TRP A 57 -0.82 36.43 -22.90
C TRP A 57 0.22 37.12 -23.79
N SER A 58 1.25 37.69 -23.18
CA SER A 58 2.45 38.14 -23.90
C SER A 58 3.34 36.95 -24.22
N GLU A 59 3.38 36.56 -25.48
CA GLU A 59 4.12 35.37 -25.95
C GLU A 59 5.61 35.64 -26.17
N ASN A 60 5.99 36.90 -26.42
CA ASN A 60 7.37 37.33 -26.64
C ASN A 60 7.94 38.06 -25.42
N SER A 61 7.53 37.65 -24.22
CA SER A 61 7.98 38.28 -22.99
C SER A 61 8.16 37.25 -21.88
N THR A 62 9.20 37.45 -21.09
CA THR A 62 9.52 36.69 -19.90
C THR A 62 9.45 37.59 -18.69
N ALA A 63 8.84 37.09 -17.61
CA ALA A 63 8.77 37.78 -16.32
C ALA A 63 9.68 37.10 -15.29
N VAL A 64 10.46 37.90 -14.56
CA VAL A 64 11.27 37.43 -13.43
C VAL A 64 10.98 38.29 -12.22
N SER A 65 10.63 37.65 -11.10
CA SER A 65 10.38 38.31 -9.83
C SER A 65 11.41 37.88 -8.78
N VAL A 66 12.03 38.86 -8.12
CA VAL A 66 12.97 38.63 -7.01
C VAL A 66 12.41 39.26 -5.74
N VAL A 67 12.35 38.46 -4.69
CA VAL A 67 11.78 38.84 -3.39
C VAL A 67 12.89 39.34 -2.48
N MET A 68 12.66 40.49 -1.84
CA MET A 68 13.51 41.05 -0.79
C MET A 68 12.86 40.81 0.59
N ALA A 69 13.66 40.33 1.54
CA ALA A 69 13.24 39.97 2.87
C ALA A 69 14.10 40.65 3.95
N SER A 70 13.53 40.85 5.14
CA SER A 70 14.26 41.31 6.31
C SER A 70 15.20 40.21 6.82
N LEU A 71 16.37 40.61 7.30
CA LEU A 71 17.33 39.72 7.95
C LEU A 71 16.66 39.01 9.14
N GLY A 72 16.71 37.67 9.14
CA GLY A 72 16.08 36.82 10.16
C GLY A 72 14.78 36.14 9.71
N TYR A 73 14.17 36.54 8.58
CA TYR A 73 13.02 35.83 8.00
C TYR A 73 13.36 34.36 7.66
N PRO A 74 12.52 33.37 8.00
CA PRO A 74 11.14 33.49 8.52
C PRO A 74 10.98 33.62 10.04
N GLY A 75 12.07 33.66 10.81
CA GLY A 75 12.08 33.88 12.26
C GLY A 75 11.91 35.35 12.66
N ASP A 76 12.61 35.79 13.70
CA ASP A 76 12.52 37.16 14.21
C ASP A 76 13.23 38.17 13.30
N TYR A 77 12.62 39.35 13.11
CA TYR A 77 13.18 40.42 12.29
C TYR A 77 12.69 41.80 12.75
N ASP A 78 13.53 42.80 12.54
CA ASP A 78 13.21 44.18 12.87
C ASP A 78 12.22 44.81 11.87
N LYS A 79 11.32 45.66 12.39
CA LYS A 79 10.36 46.45 11.61
C LYS A 79 10.70 47.93 11.70
N GLY A 80 10.12 48.73 10.81
CA GLY A 80 10.27 50.18 10.78
C GLY A 80 11.53 50.67 10.06
N MET A 81 12.22 49.81 9.32
CA MET A 81 13.40 50.21 8.55
C MET A 81 12.95 50.91 7.27
N GLU A 82 13.49 52.10 7.01
CA GLU A 82 13.15 52.88 5.82
C GLU A 82 13.56 52.16 4.53
N VAL A 83 12.62 52.09 3.58
CA VAL A 83 12.81 51.53 2.24
C VAL A 83 13.05 52.69 1.27
N THR A 84 14.25 52.75 0.72
CA THR A 84 14.69 53.77 -0.23
C THR A 84 14.92 53.15 -1.62
N GLY A 85 14.99 53.98 -2.68
CA GLY A 85 15.26 53.51 -4.05
C GLY A 85 14.04 53.08 -4.86
N LEU A 86 12.82 53.24 -4.32
CA LEU A 86 11.57 52.89 -5.02
C LEU A 86 11.35 53.72 -6.30
N LEU A 87 11.71 55.01 -6.28
CA LEU A 87 11.63 55.88 -7.46
C LEU A 87 12.57 55.42 -8.58
N GLN A 88 13.80 55.02 -8.22
CA GLN A 88 14.79 54.51 -9.18
C GLN A 88 14.32 53.20 -9.83
N ALA A 89 13.71 52.29 -9.04
CA ALA A 89 13.11 51.07 -9.60
C ALA A 89 11.94 51.38 -10.56
N LYS A 90 11.14 52.41 -10.26
CA LYS A 90 10.05 52.88 -11.14
C LYS A 90 10.58 53.51 -12.43
N GLU A 91 11.64 54.31 -12.36
CA GLU A 91 12.31 54.90 -13.53
C GLU A 91 12.91 53.83 -14.46
N LEU A 92 13.36 52.70 -13.89
CA LEU A 92 13.81 51.52 -14.65
C LEU A 92 12.65 50.72 -15.29
N GLY A 93 11.40 51.13 -15.08
CA GLY A 93 10.21 50.45 -15.60
C GLY A 93 9.93 49.11 -14.92
N LEU A 94 10.39 48.93 -13.68
CA LEU A 94 10.19 47.70 -12.91
C LEU A 94 8.93 47.79 -12.06
N GLN A 95 8.23 46.66 -11.92
CA GLN A 95 7.06 46.56 -11.05
C GLN A 95 7.50 46.18 -9.63
N VAL A 96 7.17 47.02 -8.65
CA VAL A 96 7.45 46.76 -7.23
C VAL A 96 6.15 46.36 -6.53
N PHE A 97 6.10 45.13 -6.04
CA PHE A 97 4.99 44.61 -5.26
C PHE A 97 5.31 44.73 -3.77
N HIS A 98 4.52 45.53 -3.06
CA HIS A 98 4.65 45.71 -1.62
C HIS A 98 3.98 44.55 -0.88
N ALA A 99 4.67 43.96 0.11
CA ALA A 99 4.14 42.88 0.93
C ALA A 99 4.19 43.28 2.42
N GLY A 100 5.37 43.21 3.02
CA GLY A 100 5.64 43.63 4.40
C GLY A 100 6.19 45.05 4.47
N THR A 101 5.47 46.02 3.90
CA THR A 101 5.78 47.46 4.03
C THR A 101 4.59 48.24 4.55
N THR A 102 4.83 49.36 5.22
CA THR A 102 3.79 50.32 5.62
C THR A 102 4.27 51.76 5.41
N LEU A 103 3.35 52.71 5.31
CA LEU A 103 3.68 54.13 5.24
C LEU A 103 3.74 54.72 6.65
N LYS A 104 4.85 55.36 7.01
CA LYS A 104 5.03 56.05 8.29
C LYS A 104 5.70 57.40 8.05
N ASP A 105 5.05 58.48 8.47
CA ASP A 105 5.53 59.86 8.31
C ASP A 105 5.91 60.20 6.85
N GLY A 106 5.10 59.74 5.89
CA GLY A 106 5.34 59.94 4.45
C GLY A 106 6.45 59.06 3.84
N ARG A 107 7.08 58.18 4.64
CA ARG A 107 8.13 57.25 4.20
C ARG A 107 7.61 55.81 4.18
N VAL A 108 8.12 55.01 3.25
CA VAL A 108 7.85 53.57 3.23
C VAL A 108 8.82 52.88 4.17
N VAL A 109 8.31 52.08 5.11
CA VAL A 109 9.12 51.33 6.08
C VAL A 109 8.76 49.85 6.10
N THR A 110 9.67 48.98 6.54
CA THR A 110 9.41 47.54 6.69
C THR A 110 8.37 47.27 7.78
N SER A 111 7.48 46.30 7.58
CA SER A 111 6.43 45.90 8.53
C SER A 111 6.25 44.37 8.64
N GLY A 112 6.89 43.60 7.74
CA GLY A 112 6.86 42.14 7.70
C GLY A 112 8.18 41.56 7.18
N GLY A 113 8.33 40.24 7.26
CA GLY A 113 9.58 39.57 6.93
C GLY A 113 9.82 39.41 5.42
N ARG A 114 8.77 39.14 4.64
CA ARG A 114 8.79 39.32 3.18
C ARG A 114 8.42 40.77 2.88
N VAL A 115 9.40 41.61 2.54
CA VAL A 115 9.20 43.06 2.48
C VAL A 115 8.55 43.46 1.17
N LEU A 116 9.15 43.11 0.03
CA LEU A 116 8.64 43.46 -1.30
C LEU A 116 9.22 42.52 -2.36
N SER A 117 8.62 42.51 -3.54
CA SER A 117 9.16 41.85 -4.73
C SER A 117 9.39 42.85 -5.85
N ILE A 118 10.44 42.63 -6.63
CA ILE A 118 10.69 43.37 -7.87
C ILE A 118 10.51 42.43 -9.04
N THR A 119 9.65 42.81 -9.97
CA THR A 119 9.36 42.06 -11.18
C THR A 119 9.77 42.85 -12.41
N ALA A 120 10.54 42.20 -13.28
CA ALA A 120 10.90 42.69 -14.59
C ALA A 120 10.21 41.84 -15.66
N VAL A 121 9.60 42.49 -16.65
CA VAL A 121 9.08 41.85 -17.87
C VAL A 121 9.92 42.35 -19.04
N LYS A 122 10.60 41.43 -19.73
CA LYS A 122 11.49 41.72 -20.86
C LYS A 122 11.35 40.65 -21.93
N GLU A 123 11.99 40.84 -23.08
CA GLU A 123 11.86 39.94 -24.23
C GLU A 123 12.39 38.52 -23.93
N ASP A 124 13.42 38.40 -23.09
CA ASP A 124 14.06 37.14 -22.74
C ASP A 124 14.41 37.01 -21.24
N LEU A 125 14.64 35.77 -20.80
CA LEU A 125 14.89 35.43 -19.40
C LEU A 125 16.18 36.06 -18.84
N MET A 126 17.24 36.18 -19.65
CA MET A 126 18.52 36.74 -19.21
C MET A 126 18.36 38.23 -18.91
N THR A 127 17.73 38.96 -19.84
CA THR A 127 17.48 40.39 -19.71
C THR A 127 16.48 40.66 -18.57
N ALA A 128 15.40 39.90 -18.47
CA ALA A 128 14.45 40.01 -17.36
C ALA A 128 15.14 39.78 -16.01
N LEU A 129 15.98 38.75 -15.89
CA LEU A 129 16.73 38.50 -14.65
C LEU A 129 17.74 39.62 -14.34
N GLY A 130 18.46 40.10 -15.35
CA GLY A 130 19.41 41.21 -15.20
C GLY A 130 18.71 42.46 -14.65
N GLU A 131 17.57 42.84 -15.23
CA GLU A 131 16.79 44.00 -14.83
C GLU A 131 16.15 43.83 -13.45
N ALA A 132 15.64 42.64 -13.11
CA ALA A 132 15.15 42.37 -11.75
C ALA A 132 16.27 42.48 -10.70
N ASN A 133 17.47 41.99 -11.02
CA ASN A 133 18.66 42.11 -10.15
C ASN A 133 19.16 43.56 -10.02
N ARG A 134 19.06 44.37 -11.08
CA ARG A 134 19.32 45.82 -11.01
C ARG A 134 18.34 46.50 -10.07
N GLY A 135 17.06 46.14 -10.12
CA GLY A 135 16.02 46.68 -9.24
C GLY A 135 16.21 46.38 -7.76
N VAL A 136 16.52 45.13 -7.40
CA VAL A 136 16.84 44.77 -5.98
C VAL A 136 18.13 45.41 -5.48
N THR A 137 19.02 45.85 -6.38
CA THR A 137 20.26 46.57 -6.02
C THR A 137 20.00 48.07 -5.80
N ALA A 138 19.02 48.63 -6.52
CA ALA A 138 18.59 50.02 -6.37
C ALA A 138 17.80 50.23 -5.07
N ILE A 139 16.94 49.27 -4.70
CA ILE A 139 16.14 49.35 -3.47
C ILE A 139 16.98 48.94 -2.25
N ARG A 140 16.91 49.73 -1.18
CA ARG A 140 17.68 49.49 0.05
C ARG A 140 16.85 49.69 1.31
N PHE A 141 17.02 48.78 2.25
CA PHE A 141 16.63 48.93 3.65
C PHE A 141 17.61 48.15 4.54
N LYS A 142 17.71 48.53 5.82
CA LYS A 142 18.63 47.89 6.75
C LYS A 142 18.30 46.41 6.90
N GLY A 143 19.30 45.55 6.69
CA GLY A 143 19.13 44.09 6.76
C GLY A 143 18.42 43.46 5.56
N ALA A 144 18.35 44.14 4.41
CA ALA A 144 17.78 43.55 3.21
C ALA A 144 18.54 42.30 2.75
N THR A 145 17.83 41.21 2.55
CA THR A 145 18.34 39.95 2.01
C THR A 145 17.53 39.51 0.81
N TYR A 146 18.19 38.95 -0.20
CA TYR A 146 17.55 38.35 -1.36
C TYR A 146 18.47 37.31 -1.97
N ARG A 147 17.89 36.37 -2.70
CA ARG A 147 18.62 35.32 -3.39
C ARG A 147 19.13 35.79 -4.74
N ARG A 148 20.38 35.47 -5.05
CA ARG A 148 21.04 35.81 -6.32
C ARG A 148 20.99 34.68 -7.35
N ASP A 149 20.54 33.50 -6.96
CA ASP A 149 20.46 32.32 -7.82
C ASP A 149 19.08 32.14 -8.48
N ILE A 150 18.16 33.09 -8.26
CA ILE A 150 16.84 33.10 -8.90
C ILE A 150 17.00 33.17 -10.43
N GLY A 151 16.25 32.35 -11.17
CA GLY A 151 16.32 32.28 -12.63
C GLY A 151 17.51 31.51 -13.22
N HIS A 152 18.58 31.22 -12.46
CA HIS A 152 19.78 30.54 -12.98
C HIS A 152 19.52 29.13 -13.51
N ARG A 153 18.56 28.39 -12.93
CA ARG A 153 18.16 27.07 -13.45
C ARG A 153 17.47 27.19 -14.81
N GLY A 154 16.58 28.16 -15.00
CA GLY A 154 15.92 28.41 -16.28
C GLY A 154 16.90 28.91 -17.34
N ILE A 155 17.87 29.74 -16.96
CA ILE A 155 18.95 30.18 -17.84
C ILE A 155 19.84 29.01 -18.27
N ARG A 156 20.15 28.09 -17.36
CA ARG A 156 20.93 26.88 -17.69
C ARG A 156 20.19 26.02 -18.72
N LEU A 157 18.87 25.92 -18.60
CA LEU A 157 18.00 25.24 -19.58
C LEU A 157 18.02 25.97 -20.95
N LEU A 158 17.93 27.30 -20.98
CA LEU A 158 17.88 28.10 -22.21
C LEU A 158 19.24 28.35 -22.88
N LYS A 159 20.35 28.30 -22.13
CA LYS A 159 21.73 28.42 -22.64
C LYS A 159 22.25 27.15 -23.30
N GLN A 160 21.51 26.05 -23.23
CA GLN A 160 21.72 24.93 -24.13
C GLN A 160 21.34 25.42 -25.55
N SER A 161 22.33 25.52 -26.43
CA SER A 161 22.16 26.13 -27.75
C SER A 161 21.02 25.48 -28.55
N LEU A 162 20.11 26.27 -29.12
CA LEU A 162 19.05 25.81 -30.03
C LEU A 162 19.57 25.01 -31.25
N GLY A 163 20.86 25.13 -31.59
CA GLY A 163 21.53 24.29 -32.59
C GLY A 163 21.76 22.83 -32.15
N LEU A 164 21.69 22.52 -30.85
CA LEU A 164 21.67 21.16 -30.32
C LEU A 164 20.24 20.58 -30.38
N ILE A 165 19.20 21.38 -30.13
CA ILE A 165 17.80 20.91 -30.13
C ILE A 165 17.31 20.47 -31.53
N TYR A 166 17.73 21.17 -32.60
CA TYR A 166 17.33 20.78 -33.97
C TYR A 166 18.23 19.72 -34.60
N LYS A 167 19.50 19.61 -34.16
CA LYS A 167 20.41 18.57 -34.62
C LYS A 167 20.23 17.27 -33.82
N GLU A 168 19.78 17.33 -32.56
CA GLU A 168 19.40 16.16 -31.78
C GLU A 168 18.15 15.50 -32.34
N ARG A 169 17.08 16.20 -32.76
CA ARG A 169 15.95 15.49 -33.39
C ARG A 169 16.30 14.77 -34.70
N TYR A 170 17.22 15.31 -35.50
CA TYR A 170 17.65 14.66 -36.74
C TYR A 170 18.75 13.63 -36.51
N VAL A 171 19.58 13.80 -35.47
CA VAL A 171 20.62 12.83 -35.09
C VAL A 171 20.07 11.75 -34.16
N GLU A 172 18.95 11.92 -33.44
CA GLU A 172 18.23 10.89 -32.68
C GLU A 172 17.45 9.97 -33.62
N ALA A 173 16.89 10.51 -34.70
CA ALA A 173 16.39 9.70 -35.82
C ALA A 173 17.55 8.96 -36.53
N VAL A 174 18.73 9.58 -36.64
CA VAL A 174 19.87 8.97 -37.35
C VAL A 174 20.77 8.09 -36.48
N THR A 175 20.81 8.23 -35.14
CA THR A 175 21.53 7.30 -34.25
C THR A 175 20.68 6.10 -33.90
N SER A 176 19.35 6.25 -33.83
CA SER A 176 18.43 5.11 -33.92
C SER A 176 18.59 4.42 -35.28
N ASP A 177 18.59 5.11 -36.42
CA ASP A 177 18.79 4.43 -37.71
C ASP A 177 20.20 3.81 -37.90
N VAL A 178 21.29 4.45 -37.45
CA VAL A 178 22.67 3.99 -37.72
C VAL A 178 23.10 2.82 -36.82
N LEU A 179 22.54 2.66 -35.61
CA LEU A 179 22.70 1.44 -34.80
C LEU A 179 21.83 0.28 -35.31
N PHE A 180 20.82 0.55 -36.14
CA PHE A 180 19.93 -0.45 -36.75
C PHE A 180 20.48 -1.03 -38.07
N TYR A 181 21.60 -0.49 -38.59
CA TYR A 181 22.27 -0.93 -39.82
C TYR A 181 23.45 -1.88 -39.62
N GLN A 182 23.51 -2.62 -38.50
CA GLN A 182 24.35 -3.83 -38.46
C GLN A 182 23.54 -5.03 -38.96
N PRO A 183 24.00 -5.78 -39.99
CA PRO A 183 23.28 -6.92 -40.52
C PRO A 183 22.95 -7.93 -39.41
N LYS A 184 21.65 -8.26 -39.29
CA LYS A 184 21.10 -9.34 -38.45
C LYS A 184 21.98 -10.59 -38.57
N ARG A 185 22.83 -10.86 -37.58
CA ARG A 185 23.54 -12.15 -37.47
C ARG A 185 23.27 -12.91 -36.17
N SER A 186 22.52 -12.35 -35.21
CA SER A 186 22.26 -13.00 -33.91
C SER A 186 20.79 -13.14 -33.49
N ILE A 187 19.80 -12.64 -34.25
CA ILE A 187 18.35 -12.73 -33.89
C ILE A 187 17.57 -13.60 -34.89
N LEU A 188 18.19 -14.68 -35.38
CA LEU A 188 17.50 -15.74 -36.14
C LEU A 188 17.47 -17.04 -35.32
N SER A 189 17.26 -16.94 -34.01
CA SER A 189 17.01 -18.08 -33.14
C SER A 189 15.50 -18.28 -32.98
N ARG A 190 14.99 -19.34 -33.62
CA ARG A 190 13.67 -19.98 -33.43
C ARG A 190 12.52 -18.99 -33.12
N THR A 191 12.11 -18.22 -34.13
CA THR A 191 10.90 -17.40 -34.08
C THR A 191 9.67 -18.27 -33.77
N ARG A 192 8.89 -17.88 -32.76
CA ARG A 192 7.61 -18.53 -32.38
C ARG A 192 6.68 -18.53 -33.61
N SER A 193 5.99 -19.65 -33.88
CA SER A 193 4.99 -19.72 -34.95
C SER A 193 3.97 -18.60 -34.80
N GLY A 194 3.68 -17.88 -35.89
CA GLY A 194 2.82 -16.69 -35.90
C GLY A 194 3.57 -15.36 -35.72
N SER A 195 4.82 -15.35 -35.26
CA SER A 195 5.63 -14.12 -35.22
C SER A 195 6.17 -13.77 -36.61
N HIS A 196 5.76 -12.61 -37.14
CA HIS A 196 6.27 -12.08 -38.39
C HIS A 196 7.12 -10.84 -38.10
N SER A 197 8.45 -11.01 -38.20
CA SER A 197 9.43 -9.92 -38.03
C SER A 197 9.82 -9.27 -39.36
N GLU A 198 8.82 -8.92 -40.18
CA GLU A 198 9.06 -8.23 -41.45
C GLU A 198 8.06 -7.09 -41.67
N LEU A 199 8.47 -5.87 -41.29
CA LEU A 199 8.43 -4.67 -42.14
C LEU A 199 9.09 -3.48 -41.40
N ARG A 200 10.29 -3.08 -41.83
CA ARG A 200 10.84 -1.71 -41.68
C ARG A 200 10.73 -1.00 -40.32
N GLY A 201 10.88 -1.68 -39.19
CA GLY A 201 11.13 -1.04 -37.89
C GLY A 201 9.96 -0.25 -37.26
N PHE A 202 8.73 -0.36 -37.79
CA PHE A 202 7.57 0.38 -37.24
C PHE A 202 6.74 -0.42 -36.23
N ALA A 203 6.32 -1.64 -36.57
CA ALA A 203 5.50 -2.49 -35.70
C ALA A 203 5.72 -3.97 -35.99
N GLY A 204 5.61 -4.81 -34.96
CA GLY A 204 5.63 -6.27 -35.10
C GLY A 204 4.22 -6.84 -35.28
N PHE A 205 4.08 -7.88 -36.11
CA PHE A 205 2.82 -8.61 -36.27
C PHE A 205 2.89 -9.98 -35.58
N PHE A 206 1.76 -10.39 -34.99
CA PHE A 206 1.61 -11.72 -34.40
C PHE A 206 0.29 -12.35 -34.89
N ASP A 207 0.39 -13.44 -35.65
CA ASP A 207 -0.75 -14.20 -36.18
C ASP A 207 -1.15 -15.31 -35.19
N LEU A 208 -2.27 -15.07 -34.49
CA LEU A 208 -2.84 -16.01 -33.51
C LEU A 208 -3.28 -17.34 -34.13
N LYS A 209 -3.83 -17.29 -35.35
CA LYS A 209 -4.33 -18.49 -36.03
C LYS A 209 -3.16 -19.37 -36.46
N ALA A 210 -2.08 -18.77 -36.96
CA ALA A 210 -0.84 -19.49 -37.27
C ALA A 210 -0.14 -20.05 -36.01
N SER A 211 -0.40 -19.49 -34.83
CA SER A 211 0.05 -20.03 -33.54
C SER A 211 -0.84 -21.14 -32.97
N GLY A 212 -1.93 -21.52 -33.66
CA GLY A 212 -2.79 -22.64 -33.29
C GLY A 212 -3.98 -22.29 -32.38
N TYR A 213 -4.33 -21.01 -32.26
CA TYR A 213 -5.53 -20.59 -31.52
C TYR A 213 -6.77 -20.55 -32.41
N ASP A 214 -7.94 -20.89 -31.85
CA ASP A 214 -9.24 -20.86 -32.51
C ASP A 214 -10.12 -19.69 -32.02
N ASP A 215 -10.40 -19.59 -30.71
CA ASP A 215 -11.11 -18.46 -30.08
C ASP A 215 -10.31 -17.91 -28.88
N PRO A 216 -9.15 -17.27 -29.16
CA PRO A 216 -8.27 -16.78 -28.12
C PRO A 216 -8.82 -15.53 -27.42
N ILE A 217 -8.62 -15.47 -26.11
CA ILE A 217 -8.67 -14.25 -25.31
C ILE A 217 -7.23 -13.78 -25.08
N LEU A 218 -6.94 -12.54 -25.46
CA LEU A 218 -5.66 -11.91 -25.19
C LEU A 218 -5.58 -11.44 -23.74
N VAL A 219 -4.45 -11.73 -23.11
CA VAL A 219 -4.14 -11.28 -21.75
C VAL A 219 -2.85 -10.49 -21.81
N SER A 220 -2.87 -9.25 -21.36
CA SER A 220 -1.69 -8.38 -21.37
C SER A 220 -1.34 -7.92 -19.97
N GLN A 221 -0.05 -7.76 -19.70
CA GLN A 221 0.44 -7.19 -18.45
C GLN A 221 1.63 -6.27 -18.71
N THR A 222 1.75 -5.23 -17.89
CA THR A 222 2.91 -4.33 -17.88
C THR A 222 3.52 -4.27 -16.49
N LYS A 223 4.85 -4.33 -16.40
CA LYS A 223 5.59 -4.16 -15.14
C LYS A 223 6.85 -3.34 -15.35
N GLY A 224 7.30 -2.70 -14.28
CA GLY A 224 8.65 -2.18 -14.14
C GLY A 224 9.41 -2.98 -13.08
N LEU A 225 10.74 -2.87 -13.08
CA LEU A 225 11.59 -3.58 -12.11
C LEU A 225 11.62 -2.93 -10.71
N GLY A 226 11.28 -1.64 -10.63
CA GLY A 226 11.25 -0.92 -9.37
C GLY A 226 12.63 -0.82 -8.70
N PRO A 227 12.70 -0.86 -7.35
CA PRO A 227 13.93 -0.54 -6.60
C PRO A 227 15.10 -1.51 -6.81
N LYS A 228 14.89 -2.69 -7.41
CA LYS A 228 15.98 -3.62 -7.77
C LYS A 228 16.96 -2.99 -8.77
N LEU A 229 16.46 -2.11 -9.65
CA LEU A 229 17.29 -1.35 -10.60
C LEU A 229 18.37 -0.52 -9.91
N GLN A 230 18.05 0.07 -8.76
CA GLN A 230 18.97 0.92 -8.01
C GLN A 230 20.14 0.10 -7.44
N ILE A 231 19.89 -1.16 -7.09
CA ILE A 231 20.93 -2.09 -6.62
C ILE A 231 21.80 -2.54 -7.80
N ALA A 232 21.18 -2.87 -8.94
CA ALA A 232 21.89 -3.21 -10.18
C ALA A 232 22.83 -2.09 -10.62
N GLN A 233 22.35 -0.84 -10.59
CA GLN A 233 23.13 0.37 -10.86
C GLN A 233 24.27 0.57 -9.85
N ALA A 234 24.01 0.40 -8.55
CA ALA A 234 25.03 0.50 -7.52
C ALA A 234 26.13 -0.57 -7.65
N CYS A 235 25.76 -1.79 -8.05
CA CYS A 235 26.69 -2.91 -8.26
C CYS A 235 27.37 -2.89 -9.65
N LYS A 236 26.91 -2.03 -10.57
CA LYS A 236 27.30 -2.04 -12.00
C LYS A 236 27.09 -3.40 -12.68
N ARG A 237 26.01 -4.08 -12.31
CA ARG A 237 25.61 -5.39 -12.86
C ARG A 237 24.25 -5.26 -13.53
N HIS A 238 24.20 -5.46 -14.84
CA HIS A 238 23.03 -5.17 -15.68
C HIS A 238 22.59 -6.36 -16.55
N ASP A 239 23.33 -7.46 -16.46
CA ASP A 239 23.17 -8.69 -17.25
C ASP A 239 21.91 -9.49 -16.87
N THR A 240 21.47 -9.43 -15.61
CA THR A 240 20.34 -10.24 -15.12
C THR A 240 19.00 -9.50 -15.08
N ILE A 241 19.00 -8.16 -15.06
CA ILE A 241 17.77 -7.38 -14.86
C ILE A 241 16.77 -7.51 -16.02
N GLY A 242 17.25 -7.78 -17.23
CA GLY A 242 16.38 -8.08 -18.36
C GLY A 242 15.56 -9.36 -18.13
N GLN A 243 16.16 -10.35 -17.49
CA GLN A 243 15.50 -11.61 -17.16
C GLN A 243 14.45 -11.42 -16.06
N ASP A 244 14.76 -10.63 -15.03
CA ASP A 244 13.80 -10.24 -13.99
C ASP A 244 12.53 -9.61 -14.57
N LEU A 245 12.70 -8.68 -15.51
CA LEU A 245 11.57 -7.96 -16.09
C LEU A 245 10.61 -8.90 -16.83
N VAL A 246 11.18 -9.80 -17.65
CA VAL A 246 10.40 -10.79 -18.40
C VAL A 246 9.71 -11.74 -17.43
N ALA A 247 10.42 -12.25 -16.41
CA ALA A 247 9.84 -13.16 -15.42
C ALA A 247 8.66 -12.53 -14.65
N LEU A 248 8.78 -11.28 -14.20
CA LEU A 248 7.70 -10.56 -13.52
C LEU A 248 6.46 -10.42 -14.41
N CYS A 249 6.63 -10.09 -15.69
CA CYS A 249 5.51 -9.93 -16.60
C CYS A 249 4.88 -11.27 -16.99
N VAL A 250 5.70 -12.24 -17.37
CA VAL A 250 5.25 -13.54 -17.89
C VAL A 250 4.56 -14.36 -16.81
N ASN A 251 5.11 -14.39 -15.59
CA ASN A 251 4.49 -15.17 -14.51
C ASN A 251 3.13 -14.60 -14.09
N ASP A 252 2.93 -13.28 -14.16
CA ASP A 252 1.65 -12.65 -13.82
C ASP A 252 0.51 -13.12 -14.75
N ILE A 253 0.76 -13.22 -16.06
CA ILE A 253 -0.28 -13.64 -17.01
C ILE A 253 -0.60 -15.14 -16.90
N LEU A 254 0.31 -15.96 -16.32
CA LEU A 254 0.02 -17.37 -16.02
C LEU A 254 -1.10 -17.52 -15.00
N ALA A 255 -1.33 -16.53 -14.12
CA ALA A 255 -2.46 -16.55 -13.20
C ALA A 255 -3.82 -16.60 -13.89
N GLN A 256 -3.87 -16.22 -15.17
CA GLN A 256 -5.06 -16.33 -16.02
C GLN A 256 -5.04 -17.59 -16.91
N GLY A 257 -4.02 -18.45 -16.77
CA GLY A 257 -3.78 -19.59 -17.66
C GLY A 257 -3.25 -19.21 -19.04
N ALA A 258 -2.81 -17.95 -19.22
CA ALA A 258 -2.37 -17.45 -20.52
C ALA A 258 -0.94 -17.90 -20.85
N GLU A 259 -0.75 -18.35 -22.09
CA GLU A 259 0.58 -18.64 -22.63
C GLU A 259 1.18 -17.36 -23.21
N PRO A 260 2.43 -17.00 -22.86
CA PRO A 260 3.08 -15.80 -23.38
C PRO A 260 3.34 -15.91 -24.90
N LEU A 261 2.92 -14.89 -25.65
CA LEU A 261 3.08 -14.85 -27.12
C LEU A 261 4.23 -13.96 -27.53
N PHE A 262 4.23 -12.71 -27.05
CA PHE A 262 5.26 -11.74 -27.37
C PHE A 262 5.51 -10.73 -26.25
N PHE A 263 6.68 -10.09 -26.33
CA PHE A 263 7.19 -9.13 -25.37
C PHE A 263 7.65 -7.85 -26.07
N LEU A 264 7.41 -6.71 -25.43
CA LEU A 264 7.93 -5.40 -25.80
C LEU A 264 8.60 -4.74 -24.60
N THR A 265 9.56 -3.86 -24.87
CA THR A 265 10.28 -3.12 -23.83
C THR A 265 10.41 -1.64 -24.13
N TYR A 266 10.27 -0.83 -23.09
CA TYR A 266 10.58 0.59 -23.10
C TYR A 266 11.75 0.85 -22.15
N PHE A 267 12.85 1.39 -22.68
CA PHE A 267 14.04 1.74 -21.93
C PHE A 267 14.23 3.25 -21.95
N SER A 268 14.30 3.87 -20.78
CA SER A 268 14.56 5.31 -20.66
C SER A 268 15.79 5.57 -19.83
N CYS A 269 16.69 6.44 -20.28
CA CYS A 269 17.93 6.74 -19.57
C CYS A 269 18.32 8.21 -19.66
N GLY A 270 19.21 8.68 -18.78
CA GLY A 270 19.73 10.04 -18.87
C GLY A 270 20.62 10.22 -20.09
N LYS A 271 21.62 9.36 -20.22
CA LYS A 271 22.50 9.25 -21.38
C LYS A 271 22.69 7.77 -21.72
N LEU A 272 22.56 7.40 -22.99
CA LEU A 272 22.66 6.01 -23.41
C LEU A 272 24.09 5.47 -23.24
N ASP A 273 24.24 4.45 -22.41
CA ASP A 273 25.39 3.57 -22.40
C ASP A 273 25.06 2.30 -23.20
N VAL A 274 25.62 2.21 -24.40
CA VAL A 274 25.36 1.13 -25.35
C VAL A 274 25.74 -0.24 -24.77
N LYS A 275 26.79 -0.33 -23.96
CA LYS A 275 27.22 -1.63 -23.38
C LYS A 275 26.24 -2.11 -22.33
N VAL A 276 25.76 -1.20 -21.49
CA VAL A 276 24.73 -1.50 -20.48
C VAL A 276 23.44 -1.92 -21.17
N TYR A 277 22.99 -1.16 -22.17
CA TYR A 277 21.78 -1.48 -22.91
C TYR A 277 21.85 -2.84 -23.61
N GLU A 278 22.96 -3.16 -24.29
CA GLU A 278 23.13 -4.45 -24.96
C GLU A 278 23.12 -5.64 -23.99
N ALA A 279 23.70 -5.49 -22.79
CA ALA A 279 23.63 -6.52 -21.74
C ALA A 279 22.18 -6.77 -21.28
N ILE A 280 21.42 -5.70 -21.05
CA ILE A 280 20.00 -5.78 -20.65
C ILE A 280 19.17 -6.43 -21.75
N LYS A 281 19.39 -6.01 -23.00
CA LYS A 281 18.69 -6.50 -24.19
C LYS A 281 18.93 -8.00 -24.39
N GLU A 282 20.16 -8.49 -24.22
CA GLU A 282 20.44 -9.92 -24.33
C GLU A 282 19.73 -10.70 -23.20
N GLY A 283 19.73 -10.19 -21.97
CA GLY A 283 18.98 -10.79 -20.87
C GLY A 283 17.47 -10.87 -21.12
N ILE A 284 16.86 -9.82 -21.72
CA ILE A 284 15.45 -9.84 -22.15
C ILE A 284 15.25 -10.92 -23.23
N ALA A 285 16.09 -10.92 -24.26
CA ALA A 285 15.97 -11.84 -25.38
C ALA A 285 16.11 -13.31 -24.93
N GLU A 286 17.05 -13.59 -24.03
CA GLU A 286 17.24 -14.91 -23.43
C GLU A 286 16.01 -15.34 -22.62
N ALA A 287 15.49 -14.47 -21.75
CA ALA A 287 14.32 -14.79 -20.97
C ALA A 287 13.06 -14.98 -21.82
N CYS A 288 12.88 -14.21 -22.90
CA CYS A 288 11.79 -14.41 -23.86
C CYS A 288 11.89 -15.78 -24.55
N ARG A 289 13.10 -16.19 -24.96
CA ARG A 289 13.35 -17.52 -25.53
C ARG A 289 12.99 -18.62 -24.53
N ASN A 290 13.41 -18.46 -23.27
CA ASN A 290 13.11 -19.42 -22.21
C ASN A 290 11.61 -19.47 -21.91
N ALA A 291 10.90 -18.34 -21.98
CA ALA A 291 9.44 -18.25 -21.81
C ALA A 291 8.65 -18.80 -23.00
N GLY A 292 9.30 -19.04 -24.15
CA GLY A 292 8.63 -19.42 -25.38
C GLY A 292 7.85 -18.28 -26.04
N CYS A 293 8.23 -17.01 -25.81
CA CYS A 293 7.60 -15.84 -26.43
C CYS A 293 8.55 -15.06 -27.35
N ALA A 294 7.98 -14.32 -28.30
CA ALA A 294 8.75 -13.53 -29.27
C ALA A 294 9.08 -12.13 -28.72
N PHE A 295 10.34 -11.69 -28.81
CA PHE A 295 10.70 -10.30 -28.51
C PHE A 295 10.50 -9.42 -29.74
N LEU A 296 9.38 -8.68 -29.81
CA LEU A 296 8.91 -8.02 -31.05
C LEU A 296 9.27 -6.55 -31.16
N GLY A 297 9.40 -5.81 -30.06
CA GLY A 297 9.55 -4.36 -30.12
C GLY A 297 10.32 -3.79 -28.95
N ARG A 298 11.05 -2.71 -29.24
CA ARG A 298 11.85 -1.98 -28.27
C ARG A 298 11.78 -0.50 -28.56
N GLU A 299 11.68 0.30 -27.52
CA GLU A 299 11.75 1.75 -27.59
C GLU A 299 12.84 2.26 -26.65
N ILE A 300 13.62 3.24 -27.09
CA ILE A 300 14.75 3.81 -26.34
C ILE A 300 14.55 5.32 -26.25
N ALA A 301 14.50 5.86 -25.03
CA ALA A 301 14.34 7.29 -24.80
C ALA A 301 15.51 7.85 -23.97
N GLU A 302 16.28 8.78 -24.55
CA GLU A 302 17.26 9.58 -23.80
C GLU A 302 16.56 10.83 -23.22
N VAL A 303 16.36 10.86 -21.90
CA VAL A 303 15.62 11.93 -21.19
C VAL A 303 16.53 12.56 -20.13
N THR A 304 17.51 13.34 -20.59
CA THR A 304 18.55 14.02 -19.77
C THR A 304 17.99 14.95 -18.68
N SER A 305 16.74 15.39 -18.80
CA SER A 305 16.07 16.26 -17.82
C SER A 305 15.49 15.50 -16.63
N MET A 306 15.26 14.20 -16.75
CA MET A 306 14.65 13.36 -15.71
C MET A 306 15.65 12.43 -15.02
N TYR A 307 16.61 11.88 -15.77
CA TYR A 307 17.57 10.90 -15.27
C TYR A 307 18.98 11.46 -15.27
N SER A 308 19.74 11.16 -14.21
CA SER A 308 21.16 11.48 -14.16
C SER A 308 21.96 10.59 -15.12
N SER A 309 23.21 10.98 -15.41
CA SER A 309 24.10 10.13 -16.22
C SER A 309 24.30 8.77 -15.55
N GLY A 310 24.02 7.69 -16.29
CA GLY A 310 24.09 6.30 -15.79
C GLY A 310 22.83 5.79 -15.10
N GLU A 311 21.85 6.66 -14.85
CA GLU A 311 20.52 6.24 -14.39
C GLU A 311 19.63 5.89 -15.58
N TYR A 312 18.87 4.82 -15.42
CA TYR A 312 17.90 4.33 -16.38
C TYR A 312 16.73 3.66 -15.67
N ASP A 313 15.61 3.57 -16.39
CA ASP A 313 14.41 2.85 -16.02
C ASP A 313 14.00 1.93 -17.17
N LEU A 314 13.28 0.88 -16.84
CA LEU A 314 12.92 -0.19 -17.76
C LEU A 314 11.50 -0.68 -17.47
N ALA A 315 10.66 -0.63 -18.50
CA ALA A 315 9.32 -1.19 -18.48
C ALA A 315 9.20 -2.31 -19.52
N GLY A 316 8.46 -3.35 -19.15
CA GLY A 316 8.21 -4.52 -19.95
C GLY A 316 6.71 -4.70 -20.14
N PHE A 317 6.35 -5.14 -21.34
CA PHE A 317 4.97 -5.39 -21.73
C PHE A 317 4.88 -6.76 -22.37
N VAL A 318 4.05 -7.64 -21.80
CA VAL A 318 3.78 -8.97 -22.33
C VAL A 318 2.35 -9.06 -22.85
N VAL A 319 2.18 -9.79 -23.95
CA VAL A 319 0.88 -10.27 -24.40
C VAL A 319 0.93 -11.78 -24.47
N GLY A 320 -0.03 -12.42 -23.82
CA GLY A 320 -0.32 -13.85 -23.91
C GLY A 320 -1.70 -14.11 -24.46
N ALA A 321 -2.01 -15.39 -24.66
CA ALA A 321 -3.34 -15.84 -25.06
C ALA A 321 -3.75 -17.13 -24.34
N VAL A 322 -5.06 -17.23 -24.12
CA VAL A 322 -5.74 -18.39 -23.54
C VAL A 322 -7.00 -18.67 -24.36
N GLU A 323 -7.34 -19.95 -24.58
CA GLU A 323 -8.60 -20.30 -25.24
C GLU A 323 -9.80 -19.95 -24.35
N ARG A 324 -10.88 -19.47 -24.95
CA ARG A 324 -12.11 -19.19 -24.22
C ARG A 324 -12.59 -20.47 -23.52
N GLY A 325 -12.68 -20.43 -22.19
CA GLY A 325 -13.06 -21.58 -21.35
C GLY A 325 -11.89 -22.32 -20.69
N GLN A 326 -10.64 -22.03 -21.06
CA GLN A 326 -9.44 -22.55 -20.38
C GLN A 326 -8.83 -21.56 -19.38
N MET A 327 -9.51 -20.44 -19.13
CA MET A 327 -9.08 -19.45 -18.14
C MET A 327 -9.12 -20.04 -16.73
N LEU A 328 -8.09 -19.75 -15.94
CA LEU A 328 -8.11 -20.06 -14.51
C LEU A 328 -9.09 -19.11 -13.81
N LEU A 329 -10.18 -19.64 -13.27
CA LEU A 329 -11.24 -18.85 -12.62
C LEU A 329 -10.89 -18.42 -11.18
N GLY A 330 -9.59 -18.21 -10.94
CA GLY A 330 -8.80 -17.79 -9.76
C GLY A 330 -9.42 -17.53 -8.38
N LEU A 331 -10.66 -17.08 -8.27
CA LEU A 331 -11.27 -16.60 -7.02
C LEU A 331 -12.42 -17.49 -6.50
N GLN A 332 -13.04 -18.34 -7.32
CA GLN A 332 -14.33 -18.98 -6.96
C GLN A 332 -14.30 -20.50 -6.77
N ARG A 333 -13.14 -21.15 -6.90
CA ARG A 333 -13.04 -22.62 -6.88
C ARG A 333 -12.33 -23.21 -5.67
N ALA A 334 -11.71 -22.38 -4.84
CA ALA A 334 -11.06 -22.87 -3.63
C ALA A 334 -12.11 -23.18 -2.58
N ASP A 335 -12.10 -24.42 -2.08
CA ASP A 335 -13.02 -24.93 -1.06
C ASP A 335 -12.21 -25.42 0.14
N GLU A 336 -12.89 -25.62 1.28
CA GLU A 336 -12.27 -26.22 2.45
C GLU A 336 -11.55 -27.55 2.11
N GLU A 337 -10.41 -27.79 2.76
CA GLU A 337 -9.53 -28.95 2.58
C GLU A 337 -8.76 -29.01 1.26
N ASP A 338 -8.94 -28.06 0.34
CA ASP A 338 -8.00 -27.86 -0.77
C ASP A 338 -6.58 -27.63 -0.25
N VAL A 339 -5.59 -27.98 -1.05
CA VAL A 339 -4.18 -27.98 -0.64
C VAL A 339 -3.40 -26.93 -1.41
N PHE A 340 -2.45 -26.29 -0.72
CA PHE A 340 -1.48 -25.38 -1.34
C PHE A 340 -0.21 -26.15 -1.72
N ILE A 341 0.22 -26.01 -2.97
CA ILE A 341 1.54 -26.44 -3.44
C ILE A 341 2.40 -25.21 -3.64
N GLY A 342 3.47 -25.08 -2.86
CA GLY A 342 4.44 -24.01 -2.97
C GLY A 342 5.65 -24.42 -3.81
N LEU A 343 6.08 -23.56 -4.72
CA LEU A 343 7.27 -23.76 -5.56
C LEU A 343 8.42 -22.87 -5.10
N ALA A 344 9.63 -23.42 -5.12
CA ALA A 344 10.83 -22.71 -4.69
C ALA A 344 11.09 -21.43 -5.52
N SER A 345 11.37 -20.33 -4.85
CA SER A 345 11.90 -19.10 -5.46
C SER A 345 13.41 -19.22 -5.68
N SER A 346 13.93 -18.51 -6.69
CA SER A 346 15.37 -18.32 -6.88
C SER A 346 15.99 -17.28 -5.92
N GLY A 347 15.15 -16.49 -5.25
CA GLY A 347 15.56 -15.36 -4.43
C GLY A 347 14.39 -14.44 -4.11
N ILE A 348 14.66 -13.15 -3.95
CA ILE A 348 13.69 -12.16 -3.45
C ILE A 348 12.66 -11.72 -4.50
N HIS A 349 13.04 -11.80 -5.78
CA HIS A 349 12.23 -11.39 -6.94
C HIS A 349 11.92 -9.88 -6.99
N GLY A 350 10.85 -9.43 -6.32
CA GLY A 350 10.15 -8.16 -6.56
C GLY A 350 10.48 -6.99 -5.60
N ARG A 351 9.49 -6.13 -5.30
CA ARG A 351 9.64 -4.76 -4.73
C ARG A 351 10.21 -4.64 -3.32
N ALA A 352 10.45 -5.72 -2.60
CA ALA A 352 10.97 -5.67 -1.24
C ALA A 352 12.35 -4.98 -1.11
N PHE A 353 13.03 -4.70 -2.23
CA PHE A 353 14.31 -3.99 -2.27
C PHE A 353 14.31 -2.59 -1.67
N THR A 354 13.16 -1.90 -1.53
CA THR A 354 13.12 -0.64 -0.75
C THR A 354 13.47 -0.88 0.72
N ILE A 355 12.94 -1.94 1.32
CA ILE A 355 13.22 -2.31 2.72
C ILE A 355 14.65 -2.82 2.84
N ILE A 356 15.10 -3.66 1.90
CA ILE A 356 16.48 -4.18 1.89
C ILE A 356 17.51 -3.04 1.84
N ARG A 357 17.27 -2.02 0.99
CA ARG A 357 18.14 -0.83 0.95
C ARG A 357 18.18 -0.09 2.29
N LYS A 358 17.07 -0.02 3.03
CA LYS A 358 17.04 0.58 4.37
C LYS A 358 17.81 -0.27 5.39
N ILE A 359 17.62 -1.59 5.37
CA ILE A 359 18.36 -2.53 6.23
C ILE A 359 19.87 -2.40 5.98
N LEU A 360 20.29 -2.33 4.71
CA LEU A 360 21.70 -2.12 4.34
C LEU A 360 22.29 -0.78 4.78
N LEU A 361 21.48 0.27 4.91
CA LEU A 361 21.95 1.55 5.45
C LEU A 361 22.19 1.50 6.96
N MET A 362 21.53 0.57 7.65
CA MET A 362 21.64 0.37 9.09
C MET A 362 22.62 -0.75 9.46
N SER A 363 22.92 -1.65 8.53
CA SER A 363 23.88 -2.73 8.73
C SER A 363 25.32 -2.30 8.45
N SER A 364 26.27 -3.13 8.87
CA SER A 364 27.70 -2.98 8.55
C SER A 364 28.09 -3.59 7.19
N LEU A 365 27.13 -4.18 6.47
CA LEU A 365 27.40 -4.90 5.23
C LEU A 365 27.17 -4.00 4.00
N HIS A 366 28.00 -4.21 2.99
CA HIS A 366 27.89 -3.57 1.68
C HIS A 366 27.57 -4.60 0.60
N TYR A 367 27.20 -4.15 -0.60
CA TYR A 367 26.92 -5.06 -1.71
C TYR A 367 28.11 -5.97 -2.06
N SER A 368 29.34 -5.52 -1.83
CA SER A 368 30.57 -6.29 -2.04
C SER A 368 30.93 -7.23 -0.89
N SER A 369 30.22 -7.17 0.24
CA SER A 369 30.47 -8.06 1.37
C SER A 369 30.07 -9.50 1.02
N PRO A 370 30.67 -10.53 1.66
CA PRO A 370 30.24 -11.91 1.51
C PRO A 370 28.76 -12.08 1.85
N ALA A 371 28.03 -12.86 1.06
CA ALA A 371 26.61 -13.09 1.31
C ALA A 371 26.41 -13.93 2.59
N PRO A 372 25.46 -13.56 3.46
CA PRO A 372 25.09 -14.33 4.64
C PRO A 372 24.73 -15.79 4.30
N GLY A 373 25.28 -16.75 5.04
CA GLY A 373 25.00 -18.18 4.84
C GLY A 373 25.68 -18.82 3.63
N SER A 374 26.49 -18.08 2.85
CA SER A 374 27.26 -18.63 1.73
C SER A 374 28.70 -19.00 2.13
N CYS A 375 29.28 -20.00 1.47
CA CYS A 375 30.70 -20.35 1.62
C CYS A 375 31.62 -19.37 0.87
N GLY A 376 31.47 -18.05 1.10
CA GLY A 376 32.41 -17.01 0.66
C GLY A 376 32.44 -16.66 -0.83
N ASP A 377 31.94 -17.50 -1.73
CA ASP A 377 32.11 -17.31 -3.18
C ASP A 377 31.17 -16.26 -3.81
N LYS A 378 30.07 -15.90 -3.14
CA LYS A 378 29.08 -14.93 -3.64
C LYS A 378 29.03 -13.70 -2.75
N THR A 379 28.99 -12.53 -3.38
CA THR A 379 28.74 -11.27 -2.68
C THR A 379 27.25 -11.09 -2.38
N LEU A 380 26.92 -10.24 -1.42
CA LEU A 380 25.54 -9.88 -1.09
C LEU A 380 24.82 -9.28 -2.31
N GLY A 381 25.51 -8.46 -3.10
CA GLY A 381 25.01 -7.93 -4.37
C GLY A 381 24.64 -9.05 -5.35
N ASP A 382 25.45 -10.10 -5.45
CA ASP A 382 25.17 -11.24 -6.33
C ASP A 382 23.91 -11.99 -5.93
N VAL A 383 23.71 -12.21 -4.62
CA VAL A 383 22.51 -12.87 -4.10
C VAL A 383 21.27 -12.01 -4.31
N LEU A 384 21.34 -10.71 -4.01
CA LEU A 384 20.24 -9.76 -4.21
C LEU A 384 19.85 -9.59 -5.69
N LEU A 385 20.82 -9.68 -6.61
CA LEU A 385 20.61 -9.58 -8.05
C LEU A 385 20.35 -10.93 -8.74
N THR A 386 20.11 -12.00 -7.97
CA THR A 386 19.66 -13.28 -8.53
C THR A 386 18.35 -13.03 -9.31
N PRO A 387 18.27 -13.45 -10.59
CA PRO A 387 17.10 -13.19 -11.42
C PRO A 387 15.87 -13.95 -10.91
N ALA A 388 14.70 -13.33 -11.08
CA ALA A 388 13.42 -13.93 -10.77
C ALA A 388 13.20 -15.19 -11.60
N LYS A 389 12.65 -16.21 -10.96
CA LYS A 389 12.45 -17.52 -11.57
C LYS A 389 11.29 -17.46 -12.55
N LEU A 390 11.46 -18.06 -13.73
CA LEU A 390 10.46 -18.11 -14.77
C LEU A 390 9.73 -19.45 -14.71
N TYR A 391 8.44 -19.45 -14.37
CA TYR A 391 7.66 -20.67 -14.17
C TYR A 391 6.81 -21.07 -15.38
N SER A 392 6.67 -20.18 -16.37
CA SER A 392 5.80 -20.43 -17.53
C SER A 392 6.09 -21.76 -18.25
N PRO A 393 7.34 -22.13 -18.58
CA PRO A 393 7.59 -23.33 -19.36
C PRO A 393 7.25 -24.61 -18.61
N SER A 394 7.48 -24.64 -17.30
CA SER A 394 7.25 -25.80 -16.45
C SER A 394 5.79 -25.93 -16.02
N LEU A 395 5.11 -24.80 -15.75
CA LEU A 395 3.76 -24.82 -15.19
C LEU A 395 2.64 -24.77 -16.22
N LEU A 396 2.85 -24.22 -17.42
CA LEU A 396 1.76 -24.09 -18.39
C LEU A 396 1.07 -25.44 -18.72
N PRO A 397 1.77 -26.58 -18.89
CA PRO A 397 1.13 -27.88 -19.05
C PRO A 397 0.32 -28.32 -17.82
N VAL A 398 0.83 -28.04 -16.61
CA VAL A 398 0.16 -28.37 -15.35
C VAL A 398 -1.10 -27.55 -15.17
N LEU A 399 -1.06 -26.24 -15.47
CA LEU A 399 -2.22 -25.35 -15.41
C LEU A 399 -3.30 -25.78 -16.41
N ARG A 400 -2.89 -26.20 -17.63
CA ARG A 400 -3.81 -26.68 -18.68
C ARG A 400 -4.40 -28.07 -18.41
N SER A 401 -3.91 -28.81 -17.41
CA SER A 401 -4.48 -30.11 -17.03
C SER A 401 -5.91 -30.02 -16.47
N GLY A 402 -6.31 -28.82 -15.99
CA GLY A 402 -7.59 -28.62 -15.32
C GLY A 402 -7.61 -29.04 -13.84
N HIS A 403 -6.52 -29.62 -13.32
CA HIS A 403 -6.41 -30.03 -11.92
C HIS A 403 -6.05 -28.88 -10.96
N VAL A 404 -5.56 -27.77 -11.50
CA VAL A 404 -5.22 -26.57 -10.73
C VAL A 404 -6.42 -25.64 -10.68
N LYS A 405 -6.86 -25.31 -9.46
CA LYS A 405 -7.98 -24.39 -9.19
C LYS A 405 -7.53 -22.93 -9.31
N SER A 406 -6.34 -22.61 -8.80
CA SER A 406 -5.79 -21.26 -8.83
C SER A 406 -4.25 -21.25 -8.80
N PHE A 407 -3.65 -20.15 -9.26
CA PHE A 407 -2.21 -19.91 -9.26
C PHE A 407 -1.92 -18.48 -8.80
N ALA A 408 -0.97 -18.34 -7.86
CA ALA A 408 -0.38 -17.06 -7.49
C ALA A 408 1.12 -17.05 -7.77
N PHE A 409 1.59 -16.00 -8.44
CA PHE A 409 3.01 -15.67 -8.48
C PHE A 409 3.34 -14.80 -7.28
N ILE A 410 4.29 -15.24 -6.43
CA ILE A 410 4.63 -14.55 -5.18
C ILE A 410 5.85 -13.66 -5.42
N ALA A 411 5.59 -12.39 -5.71
CA ALA A 411 6.64 -11.42 -5.99
C ALA A 411 6.48 -10.09 -5.24
N GLU A 412 5.54 -9.23 -5.65
CA GLU A 412 5.48 -7.84 -5.15
C GLU A 412 4.74 -7.73 -3.82
N GLU A 413 3.82 -8.64 -3.57
CA GLU A 413 2.86 -8.63 -2.45
C GLU A 413 3.37 -9.34 -1.19
N GLY A 414 4.45 -10.13 -1.29
CA GLY A 414 4.85 -11.06 -0.24
C GLY A 414 3.96 -12.31 -0.18
N LEU A 415 4.32 -13.25 0.70
CA LEU A 415 3.69 -14.57 0.78
C LEU A 415 2.21 -14.48 1.21
N LEU A 416 1.90 -13.71 2.26
CA LEU A 416 0.55 -13.68 2.84
C LEU A 416 -0.47 -13.04 1.90
N GLU A 417 -0.19 -11.83 1.42
CA GLU A 417 -1.09 -11.09 0.52
C GLU A 417 -1.18 -11.79 -0.85
N GLY A 418 -0.08 -12.37 -1.35
CA GLY A 418 -0.09 -13.14 -2.59
C GLY A 418 -1.04 -14.34 -2.55
N ILE A 419 -1.09 -15.07 -1.43
CA ILE A 419 -2.03 -16.19 -1.23
C ILE A 419 -3.46 -15.69 -1.00
N SER A 420 -3.63 -14.63 -0.19
CA SER A 420 -4.94 -14.05 0.10
C SER A 420 -5.71 -13.66 -1.17
N ARG A 421 -5.01 -13.11 -2.17
CA ARG A 421 -5.61 -12.68 -3.45
C ARG A 421 -6.19 -13.78 -4.31
N ILE A 422 -5.80 -15.04 -4.08
CA ILE A 422 -6.29 -16.19 -4.85
C ILE A 422 -7.30 -17.03 -4.07
N LEU A 423 -7.77 -16.53 -2.91
CA LEU A 423 -8.79 -17.17 -2.09
C LEU A 423 -10.10 -16.37 -2.09
N PRO A 424 -11.25 -17.05 -2.05
CA PRO A 424 -12.53 -16.38 -1.83
C PRO A 424 -12.66 -15.87 -0.38
N GLU A 425 -13.53 -14.88 -0.18
CA GLU A 425 -13.75 -14.24 1.13
C GLU A 425 -14.26 -15.19 2.23
N HIS A 426 -14.83 -16.34 1.85
CA HIS A 426 -15.45 -17.30 2.77
C HIS A 426 -14.51 -18.42 3.23
N VAL A 427 -13.22 -18.38 2.89
CA VAL A 427 -12.24 -19.38 3.36
C VAL A 427 -10.98 -18.71 3.89
N SER A 428 -10.13 -19.49 4.55
CA SER A 428 -8.82 -19.02 5.02
C SER A 428 -7.72 -20.02 4.68
N ALA A 429 -6.47 -19.58 4.76
CA ALA A 429 -5.30 -20.43 4.56
C ALA A 429 -4.61 -20.73 5.89
N VAL A 430 -4.22 -21.99 6.08
CA VAL A 430 -3.25 -22.38 7.10
C VAL A 430 -2.01 -22.89 6.37
N LEU A 431 -0.87 -22.28 6.66
CA LEU A 431 0.43 -22.62 6.09
C LEU A 431 1.31 -23.26 7.17
N ASP A 432 2.07 -24.28 6.78
CA ASP A 432 3.07 -24.91 7.65
C ASP A 432 4.46 -24.47 7.22
N ALA A 433 5.05 -23.51 7.93
CA ALA A 433 6.38 -22.97 7.63
C ALA A 433 7.51 -24.02 7.76
N LEU A 434 7.27 -25.17 8.38
CA LEU A 434 8.24 -26.27 8.47
C LEU A 434 8.26 -27.16 7.22
N SER A 435 7.29 -26.99 6.32
CA SER A 435 7.13 -27.85 5.14
C SER A 435 8.05 -27.50 3.97
N TRP A 436 8.68 -26.31 3.98
CA TRP A 436 9.68 -25.91 2.99
C TRP A 436 10.91 -25.30 3.64
N ARG A 437 11.99 -25.21 2.86
CA ARG A 437 13.23 -24.58 3.32
C ARG A 437 13.19 -23.09 3.02
N VAL A 438 13.21 -22.26 4.06
CA VAL A 438 13.40 -20.81 3.91
C VAL A 438 14.87 -20.51 3.61
N PRO A 439 15.20 -19.82 2.49
CA PRO A 439 16.59 -19.46 2.17
C PRO A 439 17.23 -18.52 3.20
N GLU A 440 18.54 -18.72 3.46
CA GLU A 440 19.33 -17.96 4.47
C GLU A 440 19.26 -16.44 4.33
N ILE A 441 19.09 -15.93 3.10
CA ILE A 441 18.96 -14.49 2.87
C ILE A 441 17.77 -13.89 3.62
N PHE A 442 16.65 -14.62 3.73
CA PHE A 442 15.48 -14.16 4.47
C PHE A 442 15.70 -14.23 5.98
N CYS A 443 16.41 -15.26 6.46
CA CYS A 443 16.82 -15.35 7.86
C CYS A 443 17.76 -14.20 8.27
N TRP A 444 18.67 -13.81 7.37
CA TRP A 444 19.49 -12.62 7.58
C TRP A 444 18.66 -11.33 7.58
N LEU A 445 17.75 -11.15 6.62
CA LEU A 445 16.87 -9.97 6.57
C LEU A 445 15.98 -9.84 7.82
N TYR A 446 15.46 -10.95 8.33
CA TYR A 446 14.71 -11.00 9.58
C TYR A 446 15.55 -10.49 10.75
N LYS A 447 16.77 -11.03 10.93
CA LYS A 447 17.67 -10.67 12.05
C LYS A 447 18.19 -9.25 11.93
N GLU A 448 18.74 -8.88 10.77
CA GLU A 448 19.38 -7.57 10.56
C GLU A 448 18.35 -6.44 10.51
N GLY A 449 17.17 -6.71 9.96
CA GLY A 449 16.07 -5.75 9.91
C GLY A 449 15.28 -5.63 11.21
N ASN A 450 15.52 -6.51 12.20
CA ASN A 450 14.72 -6.63 13.42
C ASN A 450 13.21 -6.66 13.12
N LEU A 451 12.84 -7.46 12.11
CA LEU A 451 11.47 -7.60 11.63
C LEU A 451 10.73 -8.69 12.41
N SER A 452 9.41 -8.57 12.54
CA SER A 452 8.59 -9.68 13.02
C SER A 452 8.43 -10.77 11.94
N GLU A 453 8.03 -11.98 12.34
CA GLU A 453 7.75 -13.07 11.42
C GLU A 453 6.64 -12.70 10.42
N GLU A 454 5.61 -12.01 10.92
CA GLU A 454 4.49 -11.49 10.11
C GLU A 454 4.99 -10.44 9.10
N GLU A 455 5.81 -9.48 9.52
CA GLU A 455 6.37 -8.46 8.62
C GLU A 455 7.22 -9.08 7.51
N VAL A 456 7.99 -10.12 7.83
CA VAL A 456 8.77 -10.87 6.84
C VAL A 456 7.85 -11.57 5.85
N ALA A 457 6.82 -12.27 6.30
CA ALA A 457 5.88 -12.99 5.44
C ALA A 457 4.98 -12.05 4.60
N GLN A 458 4.68 -10.85 5.10
CA GLN A 458 3.98 -9.79 4.36
C GLN A 458 4.86 -9.11 3.32
N THR A 459 6.17 -9.04 3.56
CA THR A 459 7.10 -8.29 2.70
C THR A 459 7.78 -9.17 1.65
N PHE A 460 8.12 -10.39 2.02
CA PHE A 460 8.96 -11.28 1.24
C PHE A 460 8.22 -12.55 0.85
N ASN A 461 8.76 -13.24 -0.15
CA ASN A 461 8.23 -14.51 -0.64
C ASN A 461 8.66 -15.71 0.23
N CYS A 462 9.59 -15.50 1.16
CA CYS A 462 10.08 -16.50 2.12
C CYS A 462 10.57 -17.82 1.51
N GLY A 463 11.05 -17.79 0.26
CA GLY A 463 11.50 -18.98 -0.46
C GLY A 463 10.44 -19.63 -1.35
N ILE A 464 9.20 -19.16 -1.33
CA ILE A 464 8.12 -19.64 -2.20
C ILE A 464 7.86 -18.60 -3.29
N GLY A 465 8.17 -18.91 -4.55
CA GLY A 465 8.01 -17.97 -5.67
C GLY A 465 6.68 -18.13 -6.42
N ALA A 466 6.00 -19.25 -6.23
CA ALA A 466 4.66 -19.46 -6.76
C ALA A 466 3.86 -20.44 -5.90
N VAL A 467 2.54 -20.31 -5.92
CA VAL A 467 1.59 -21.17 -5.18
C VAL A 467 0.50 -21.65 -6.10
N LEU A 468 0.19 -22.95 -6.04
CA LEU A 468 -0.95 -23.57 -6.70
C LEU A 468 -1.98 -23.99 -5.65
N VAL A 469 -3.26 -23.78 -5.94
CA VAL A 469 -4.38 -24.35 -5.19
C VAL A 469 -4.92 -25.53 -5.95
N VAL A 470 -4.98 -26.69 -5.30
CA VAL A 470 -5.39 -27.96 -5.90
C VAL A 470 -6.36 -28.70 -4.99
N GLN A 471 -7.22 -29.49 -5.61
CA GLN A 471 -8.10 -30.38 -4.87
C GLN A 471 -7.29 -31.43 -4.09
N LYS A 472 -7.69 -31.70 -2.85
CA LYS A 472 -7.00 -32.62 -1.94
C LYS A 472 -6.64 -33.97 -2.56
N GLU A 473 -7.57 -34.58 -3.28
CA GLU A 473 -7.38 -35.91 -3.89
C GLU A 473 -6.34 -35.90 -5.01
N LEU A 474 -6.16 -34.75 -5.68
CA LEU A 474 -5.24 -34.57 -6.79
C LEU A 474 -3.88 -33.99 -6.35
N ALA A 475 -3.77 -33.51 -5.11
CA ALA A 475 -2.61 -32.78 -4.62
C ALA A 475 -1.29 -33.54 -4.83
N GLN A 476 -1.24 -34.82 -4.49
CA GLN A 476 -0.03 -35.63 -4.66
C GLN A 476 0.32 -35.90 -6.13
N HIS A 477 -0.69 -35.95 -7.01
CA HIS A 477 -0.47 -36.14 -8.44
C HIS A 477 0.12 -34.87 -9.06
N VAL A 478 -0.49 -33.71 -8.80
CA VAL A 478 -0.02 -32.41 -9.29
C VAL A 478 1.37 -32.11 -8.74
N LEU A 479 1.62 -32.37 -7.46
CA LEU A 479 2.93 -32.19 -6.85
C LEU A 479 4.02 -32.97 -7.61
N ARG A 480 3.77 -34.24 -7.94
CA ARG A 480 4.73 -35.06 -8.71
C ARG A 480 4.97 -34.52 -10.11
N ASP A 481 3.95 -33.98 -10.77
CA ASP A 481 4.10 -33.40 -12.11
C ASP A 481 4.92 -32.11 -12.08
N VAL A 482 4.70 -31.27 -11.06
CA VAL A 482 5.53 -30.07 -10.81
C VAL A 482 6.97 -30.46 -10.46
N GLN A 483 7.17 -31.46 -9.60
CA GLN A 483 8.48 -31.93 -9.14
C GLN A 483 9.39 -32.50 -10.25
N ARG A 484 8.85 -32.78 -11.44
CA ARG A 484 9.67 -33.16 -12.61
C ARG A 484 10.51 -32.00 -13.14
N HIS A 485 10.11 -30.77 -12.86
CA HIS A 485 10.70 -29.57 -13.43
C HIS A 485 11.11 -28.56 -12.35
N GLU A 486 10.44 -28.55 -11.21
CA GLU A 486 10.59 -27.54 -10.17
C GLU A 486 10.68 -28.15 -8.77
N GLU A 487 11.46 -27.54 -7.88
CA GLU A 487 11.39 -27.88 -6.45
C GLU A 487 10.09 -27.33 -5.85
N ALA A 488 9.31 -28.21 -5.21
CA ALA A 488 7.97 -27.88 -4.70
C ALA A 488 7.56 -28.76 -3.52
N TRP A 489 6.67 -28.23 -2.69
CA TRP A 489 6.18 -28.86 -1.45
C TRP A 489 4.68 -28.64 -1.26
N LEU A 490 4.04 -29.51 -0.47
CA LEU A 490 2.73 -29.20 0.10
C LEU A 490 2.96 -28.24 1.27
N ILE A 491 2.46 -27.01 1.16
CA ILE A 491 2.78 -25.94 2.11
C ILE A 491 1.65 -25.59 3.09
N GLY A 492 0.48 -26.19 2.91
CA GLY A 492 -0.67 -25.88 3.75
C GLY A 492 -1.99 -26.33 3.13
N LYS A 493 -3.09 -25.87 3.73
CA LYS A 493 -4.45 -26.17 3.27
C LYS A 493 -5.40 -25.00 3.45
N VAL A 494 -6.46 -25.02 2.66
CA VAL A 494 -7.62 -24.15 2.80
C VAL A 494 -8.48 -24.69 3.94
N VAL A 495 -8.93 -23.80 4.81
CA VAL A 495 -9.79 -24.11 5.95
C VAL A 495 -11.04 -23.23 5.92
N ALA A 496 -12.05 -23.64 6.69
CA ALA A 496 -13.20 -22.80 7.03
C ALA A 496 -12.72 -21.40 7.45
N PRO A 497 -13.51 -20.34 7.19
CA PRO A 497 -13.09 -18.97 7.42
C PRO A 497 -12.63 -18.84 8.87
N CYS A 498 -11.35 -18.60 9.02
CA CYS A 498 -10.76 -18.41 10.32
C CYS A 498 -11.00 -16.95 10.66
N HIS A 499 -11.84 -16.69 11.65
CA HIS A 499 -11.85 -15.40 12.31
C HIS A 499 -10.60 -15.30 13.20
N THR A 500 -9.40 -15.48 12.63
CA THR A 500 -8.10 -15.15 13.24
C THR A 500 -8.01 -13.63 13.29
N GLY A 501 -8.81 -13.08 14.18
CA GLY A 501 -8.93 -11.67 14.41
C GLY A 501 -8.89 -11.39 15.90
N THR A 502 -8.72 -10.13 16.24
CA THR A 502 -9.11 -9.65 17.56
C THR A 502 -10.64 -9.69 17.65
N ASN A 503 -11.21 -9.68 18.86
CA ASN A 503 -12.66 -9.56 19.03
C ASN A 503 -13.23 -8.37 18.23
N LEU A 504 -12.47 -7.28 18.08
CA LEU A 504 -12.83 -6.16 17.21
C LEU A 504 -12.99 -6.55 15.72
N ALA A 505 -12.05 -7.31 15.15
CA ALA A 505 -12.15 -7.71 13.74
C ALA A 505 -13.39 -8.59 13.50
N ALA A 506 -13.67 -9.51 14.43
CA ALA A 506 -14.89 -10.32 14.39
C ALA A 506 -16.16 -9.45 14.46
N LEU A 507 -16.21 -8.48 15.37
CA LEU A 507 -17.33 -7.54 15.49
C LEU A 507 -17.52 -6.67 14.24
N ILE A 508 -16.44 -6.18 13.62
CA ILE A 508 -16.49 -5.39 12.38
C ILE A 508 -17.02 -6.22 11.22
N ASN A 509 -16.55 -7.45 11.06
CA ASN A 509 -16.99 -8.32 9.98
C ASN A 509 -18.47 -8.69 10.15
N TYR A 510 -18.87 -9.06 11.37
CA TYR A 510 -20.25 -9.38 11.68
C TYR A 510 -21.21 -8.20 11.46
N ALA A 511 -20.79 -6.98 11.82
CA ALA A 511 -21.59 -5.76 11.60
C ALA A 511 -21.82 -5.41 10.13
N LYS A 512 -21.07 -6.02 9.19
CA LYS A 512 -21.25 -5.83 7.75
C LYS A 512 -22.23 -6.84 7.13
N GLU A 513 -22.61 -7.89 7.86
CA GLU A 513 -23.52 -8.91 7.34
C GLU A 513 -24.93 -8.35 7.15
N PRO A 514 -25.66 -8.71 6.06
CA PRO A 514 -27.00 -8.18 5.78
C PRO A 514 -28.05 -8.42 6.88
N GLY A 515 -27.81 -9.39 7.78
CA GLY A 515 -28.70 -9.73 8.90
C GLY A 515 -28.30 -9.12 10.25
N SER A 516 -27.24 -8.30 10.29
CA SER A 516 -26.73 -7.73 11.54
C SER A 516 -27.67 -6.66 12.09
N CYS A 517 -27.95 -6.73 13.39
CA CYS A 517 -28.71 -5.72 14.12
C CYS A 517 -27.81 -4.63 14.74
N ALA A 518 -26.50 -4.67 14.48
CA ALA A 518 -25.53 -3.74 15.06
C ALA A 518 -24.61 -3.16 13.98
N GLN A 519 -24.20 -1.91 14.17
CA GLN A 519 -23.18 -1.25 13.36
C GLN A 519 -22.06 -0.75 14.26
N VAL A 520 -20.80 -0.97 13.86
CA VAL A 520 -19.64 -0.40 14.56
C VAL A 520 -19.45 1.06 14.10
N VAL A 521 -19.76 2.02 14.98
CA VAL A 521 -19.71 3.46 14.67
C VAL A 521 -18.44 4.16 15.16
N LEU A 522 -17.71 3.55 16.09
CA LEU A 522 -16.54 4.14 16.73
C LEU A 522 -15.63 3.06 17.33
N VAL A 523 -14.32 3.24 17.23
CA VAL A 523 -13.31 2.46 17.97
C VAL A 523 -12.46 3.39 18.84
N ILE A 524 -12.42 3.14 20.14
CA ILE A 524 -11.58 3.87 21.11
C ILE A 524 -10.44 2.96 21.58
N SER A 525 -9.21 3.46 21.58
CA SER A 525 -8.06 2.78 22.18
C SER A 525 -7.36 3.66 23.22
N SER A 526 -6.84 3.03 24.27
CA SER A 526 -5.98 3.70 25.26
C SER A 526 -4.50 3.74 24.86
N LYS A 527 -4.16 3.15 23.70
CA LYS A 527 -2.80 3.10 23.12
C LYS A 527 -2.83 3.58 21.67
N SER A 528 -1.92 4.48 21.32
CA SER A 528 -1.71 4.89 19.93
C SER A 528 -0.99 3.81 19.13
N GLY A 529 -1.29 3.71 17.83
CA GLY A 529 -0.51 2.88 16.90
C GLY A 529 -0.77 1.37 16.97
N VAL A 530 -1.82 0.95 17.67
CA VAL A 530 -2.24 -0.46 17.71
C VAL A 530 -2.91 -0.89 16.40
N GLU A 531 -2.77 -2.16 16.02
CA GLU A 531 -3.26 -2.70 14.74
C GLU A 531 -4.79 -2.63 14.65
N GLU A 532 -5.50 -2.73 15.78
CA GLU A 532 -6.95 -2.59 15.87
C GLU A 532 -7.46 -1.25 15.33
N LEU A 533 -6.73 -0.16 15.58
CA LEU A 533 -7.09 1.16 15.03
C LEU A 533 -6.87 1.22 13.53
N ARG A 534 -5.84 0.56 13.01
CA ARG A 534 -5.58 0.49 11.57
C ARG A 534 -6.66 -0.35 10.88
N ASN A 535 -7.06 -1.47 11.48
CA ASN A 535 -8.14 -2.31 10.98
C ASN A 535 -9.48 -1.56 10.93
N ALA A 536 -9.81 -0.81 11.99
CA ALA A 536 -10.99 0.05 12.00
C ALA A 536 -10.94 1.14 10.92
N ALA A 537 -9.78 1.80 10.76
CA ALA A 537 -9.59 2.82 9.73
C ALA A 537 -9.70 2.26 8.31
N ARG A 538 -9.14 1.06 8.04
CA ARG A 538 -9.31 0.34 6.76
C ARG A 538 -10.77 0.01 6.48
N ALA A 539 -11.56 -0.26 7.52
CA ALA A 539 -12.99 -0.50 7.41
C ALA A 539 -13.84 0.79 7.32
N GLY A 540 -13.21 1.98 7.31
CA GLY A 540 -13.91 3.27 7.24
C GLY A 540 -14.59 3.68 8.55
N ILE A 541 -14.23 3.06 9.68
CA ILE A 541 -14.82 3.33 10.99
C ILE A 541 -14.00 4.43 11.69
N PRO A 542 -14.65 5.48 12.25
CA PRO A 542 -13.98 6.49 13.05
C PRO A 542 -13.19 5.90 14.23
N THR A 543 -12.00 6.44 14.48
CA THR A 543 -11.13 5.99 15.58
C THR A 543 -10.72 7.14 16.51
N ARG A 544 -10.63 6.88 17.81
CA ARG A 544 -10.13 7.84 18.82
C ARG A 544 -9.07 7.18 19.70
N VAL A 545 -8.02 7.94 20.02
CA VAL A 545 -7.00 7.53 21.01
C VAL A 545 -7.17 8.40 22.25
N ILE A 546 -7.39 7.77 23.40
CA ILE A 546 -7.53 8.44 24.69
C ILE A 546 -6.49 7.82 25.63
N ASP A 547 -5.31 8.43 25.73
CA ASP A 547 -4.24 7.90 26.58
C ASP A 547 -4.54 8.17 28.06
N HIS A 548 -4.80 7.10 28.80
CA HIS A 548 -5.07 7.15 30.23
C HIS A 548 -3.95 7.80 31.07
N LYS A 549 -2.71 7.84 30.57
CA LYS A 549 -1.57 8.46 31.27
C LYS A 549 -1.68 9.98 31.35
N LEU A 550 -2.57 10.58 30.55
CA LEU A 550 -2.80 12.02 30.50
C LEU A 550 -3.80 12.52 31.54
N TYR A 551 -4.38 11.63 32.35
CA TYR A 551 -5.44 11.95 33.32
C TYR A 551 -4.99 11.70 34.76
N GLY A 552 -5.40 12.57 35.68
CA GLY A 552 -5.03 12.50 37.10
C GLY A 552 -5.83 11.46 37.88
N SER A 553 -6.96 10.98 37.33
CA SER A 553 -7.79 9.96 37.96
C SER A 553 -8.52 9.08 36.94
N ARG A 554 -8.93 7.88 37.37
CA ARG A 554 -9.78 6.97 36.59
C ARG A 554 -11.11 7.63 36.20
N SER A 555 -11.75 8.35 37.13
CA SER A 555 -13.03 9.02 36.88
C SER A 555 -12.92 10.07 35.77
N GLU A 556 -11.82 10.82 35.74
CA GLU A 556 -11.55 11.83 34.71
C GLU A 556 -11.32 11.21 33.32
N PHE A 557 -10.56 10.11 33.29
CA PHE A 557 -10.35 9.30 32.09
C PHE A 557 -11.67 8.75 31.53
N ASP A 558 -12.47 8.09 32.38
CA ASP A 558 -13.76 7.50 31.97
C ASP A 558 -14.78 8.57 31.55
N SER A 559 -14.76 9.74 32.21
CA SER A 559 -15.60 10.89 31.82
C SER A 559 -15.25 11.41 30.42
N THR A 560 -13.99 11.28 30.00
CA THR A 560 -13.59 11.66 28.64
C THR A 560 -14.03 10.61 27.63
N ILE A 561 -13.91 9.31 27.95
CA ILE A 561 -14.48 8.23 27.13
C ILE A 561 -15.98 8.46 26.95
N ASP A 562 -16.70 8.74 28.04
CA ASP A 562 -18.14 8.97 28.06
C ASP A 562 -18.58 10.09 27.09
N ARG A 563 -17.90 11.25 27.12
CA ARG A 563 -18.18 12.36 26.19
C ARG A 563 -18.00 11.96 24.72
N VAL A 564 -16.98 11.16 24.42
CA VAL A 564 -16.72 10.69 23.06
C VAL A 564 -17.78 9.66 22.64
N LEU A 565 -18.22 8.79 23.54
CA LEU A 565 -19.31 7.85 23.25
C LEU A 565 -20.63 8.59 22.95
N GLU A 566 -20.90 9.69 23.67
CA GLU A 566 -22.06 10.56 23.40
C GLU A 566 -21.93 11.32 22.06
N GLU A 567 -20.74 11.83 21.72
CA GLU A 567 -20.45 12.50 20.44
C GLU A 567 -20.83 11.63 19.23
N PHE A 568 -20.62 10.32 19.34
CA PHE A 568 -20.89 9.35 18.27
C PHE A 568 -22.24 8.62 18.42
N ALA A 569 -23.11 9.08 19.34
CA ALA A 569 -24.43 8.49 19.60
C ALA A 569 -24.39 6.96 19.85
N VAL A 570 -23.40 6.49 20.63
CA VAL A 570 -23.22 5.06 20.91
C VAL A 570 -24.34 4.52 21.80
N GLU A 571 -24.90 3.37 21.42
CA GLU A 571 -25.97 2.69 22.19
C GLU A 571 -25.47 1.50 23.02
N LEU A 572 -24.46 0.79 22.52
CA LEU A 572 -23.84 -0.38 23.15
C LEU A 572 -22.32 -0.26 23.12
N ILE A 573 -21.66 -0.70 24.18
CA ILE A 573 -20.20 -0.66 24.35
C ILE A 573 -19.67 -2.08 24.38
N CYS A 574 -18.79 -2.44 23.44
CA CYS A 574 -18.09 -3.72 23.44
C CYS A 574 -16.65 -3.54 23.91
N LEU A 575 -16.29 -4.15 25.03
CA LEU A 575 -14.92 -4.19 25.53
C LEU A 575 -14.16 -5.33 24.84
N SER A 576 -13.39 -4.99 23.79
CA SER A 576 -12.51 -5.94 23.09
C SER A 576 -11.07 -5.72 23.54
N GLY A 577 -10.57 -6.54 24.47
CA GLY A 577 -9.19 -6.43 24.97
C GLY A 577 -8.93 -5.18 25.84
N PHE A 578 -9.98 -4.56 26.37
CA PHE A 578 -9.88 -3.37 27.21
C PHE A 578 -9.68 -3.75 28.69
N MET A 579 -8.42 -3.98 29.07
CA MET A 579 -8.05 -4.51 30.40
C MET A 579 -7.99 -3.46 31.53
N ARG A 580 -8.85 -2.43 31.49
CA ARG A 580 -8.92 -1.40 32.53
C ARG A 580 -10.23 -1.48 33.31
N ILE A 581 -10.12 -1.29 34.62
CA ILE A 581 -11.29 -1.18 35.49
C ILE A 581 -11.98 0.16 35.22
N LEU A 582 -13.28 0.12 34.93
CA LEU A 582 -14.15 1.27 34.76
C LEU A 582 -14.62 1.80 36.12
N SER A 583 -14.85 3.10 36.22
CA SER A 583 -15.33 3.75 37.44
C SER A 583 -16.82 3.50 37.68
N SER A 584 -17.23 3.51 38.95
CA SER A 584 -18.63 3.34 39.34
C SER A 584 -19.61 4.31 38.65
N PRO A 585 -19.31 5.61 38.49
CA PRO A 585 -20.20 6.53 37.76
C PRO A 585 -20.43 6.09 36.30
N PHE A 586 -19.38 5.61 35.62
CA PHE A 586 -19.45 5.13 34.25
C PHE A 586 -20.32 3.87 34.15
N LEU A 587 -20.09 2.89 35.03
CA LEU A 587 -20.85 1.64 35.06
C LEU A 587 -22.33 1.86 35.36
N ARG A 588 -22.67 2.81 36.23
CA ARG A 588 -24.08 3.15 36.52
C ARG A 588 -24.78 3.79 35.32
N LYS A 589 -24.10 4.69 34.61
CA LYS A 589 -24.66 5.38 33.44
C LYS A 589 -24.92 4.41 32.28
N TRP A 590 -23.97 3.51 32.02
CA TRP A 590 -24.02 2.55 30.92
C TRP A 590 -24.51 1.16 31.35
N LYS A 591 -25.22 1.08 32.48
CA LYS A 591 -25.72 -0.19 33.04
C LYS A 591 -26.60 -0.91 32.00
N GLY A 592 -26.28 -2.19 31.74
CA GLY A 592 -26.99 -3.01 30.75
C GLY A 592 -26.62 -2.71 29.30
N LYS A 593 -25.62 -1.87 29.04
CA LYS A 593 -25.16 -1.51 27.69
C LYS A 593 -23.69 -1.86 27.42
N ILE A 594 -22.97 -2.35 28.43
CA ILE A 594 -21.55 -2.73 28.30
C ILE A 594 -21.44 -4.25 28.24
N LEU A 595 -20.77 -4.74 27.20
CA LEU A 595 -20.49 -6.15 26.94
C LEU A 595 -18.99 -6.41 27.03
N ASN A 596 -18.60 -7.54 27.61
CA ASN A 596 -17.22 -8.02 27.62
C ASN A 596 -17.16 -9.53 27.41
N ALA A 597 -16.08 -10.01 26.80
CA ALA A 597 -15.74 -11.43 26.74
C ALA A 597 -14.73 -11.77 27.84
N SER A 598 -14.90 -12.92 28.45
CA SER A 598 -13.97 -13.50 29.42
C SER A 598 -13.48 -14.87 28.90
N PRO A 599 -12.18 -15.19 29.03
CA PRO A 599 -11.59 -16.44 28.58
C PRO A 599 -11.85 -17.58 29.59
N SER A 600 -13.08 -17.66 30.07
CA SER A 600 -13.57 -18.69 30.99
C SER A 600 -15.07 -18.84 30.81
N LEU A 601 -15.58 -20.06 31.03
CA LEU A 601 -17.02 -20.33 31.00
C LEU A 601 -17.77 -19.59 32.12
N PHE A 602 -17.11 -19.20 33.21
CA PHE A 602 -17.70 -18.38 34.26
C PHE A 602 -16.96 -17.05 34.34
N PRO A 603 -17.64 -15.90 34.43
CA PRO A 603 -16.97 -14.62 34.61
C PRO A 603 -16.17 -14.64 35.92
N PRO A 604 -14.93 -14.10 35.94
CA PRO A 604 -14.06 -14.20 37.10
C PRO A 604 -14.64 -13.49 38.33
N ILE A 605 -14.60 -14.17 39.47
CA ILE A 605 -14.93 -13.66 40.80
C ILE A 605 -13.60 -13.18 41.43
N LYS A 606 -13.03 -12.07 40.93
CA LYS A 606 -11.66 -11.52 41.12
C LYS A 606 -10.56 -12.03 40.19
N ALA A 607 -9.70 -11.07 39.85
CA ALA A 607 -8.61 -11.17 38.88
C ALA A 607 -7.51 -12.16 39.32
N GLY A 608 -7.36 -13.25 38.55
CA GLY A 608 -6.22 -14.16 38.55
C GLY A 608 -6.09 -14.82 37.17
N ASN A 609 -4.88 -15.25 36.79
CA ASN A 609 -4.61 -15.91 35.50
C ASN A 609 -5.44 -17.20 35.35
N THR A 610 -6.51 -17.14 34.56
CA THR A 610 -7.49 -18.23 34.36
C THR A 610 -6.90 -19.43 33.61
N HIS A 611 -5.97 -19.21 32.69
CA HIS A 611 -5.38 -20.29 31.89
C HIS A 611 -4.49 -21.22 32.73
N GLN A 612 -3.64 -20.66 33.61
CA GLN A 612 -2.80 -21.43 34.53
C GLN A 612 -3.59 -22.29 35.52
N GLN A 613 -4.87 -21.96 35.81
CA GLN A 613 -5.71 -22.75 36.72
C GLN A 613 -6.41 -23.93 36.01
N SER A 614 -6.58 -23.86 34.69
CA SER A 614 -7.29 -24.88 33.89
C SER A 614 -6.44 -26.08 33.50
N LEU A 615 -5.11 -25.91 33.38
CA LEU A 615 -4.17 -26.99 33.01
C LEU A 615 -3.85 -27.97 34.15
N PRO A 616 -3.70 -27.57 35.43
CA PRO A 616 -3.39 -28.50 36.52
C PRO A 616 -4.59 -29.30 37.06
N THR A 617 -5.83 -28.96 36.68
CA THR A 617 -7.06 -29.38 37.37
C THR A 617 -7.86 -30.50 36.66
N GLY A 618 -7.41 -31.00 35.51
CA GLY A 618 -8.02 -32.17 34.86
C GLY A 618 -9.40 -31.93 34.23
N PHE A 619 -9.78 -30.68 33.97
CA PHE A 619 -11.00 -30.37 33.23
C PHE A 619 -10.88 -30.75 31.75
N LYS A 620 -11.88 -31.48 31.23
CA LYS A 620 -11.96 -31.85 29.80
C LYS A 620 -12.53 -30.75 28.90
N VAL A 621 -13.10 -29.71 29.49
CA VAL A 621 -13.80 -28.61 28.80
C VAL A 621 -13.50 -27.29 29.51
N THR A 622 -13.06 -26.29 28.74
CA THR A 622 -12.97 -24.87 29.11
C THR A 622 -13.80 -24.05 28.13
N GLY A 623 -13.59 -22.75 27.99
CA GLY A 623 -14.27 -21.94 26.98
C GLY A 623 -14.23 -20.45 27.28
N CYS A 624 -15.13 -19.70 26.64
CA CYS A 624 -15.32 -18.29 26.90
C CYS A 624 -16.78 -17.96 27.23
N ALA A 625 -16.99 -16.80 27.87
CA ALA A 625 -18.31 -16.28 28.17
C ALA A 625 -18.38 -14.79 27.83
N VAL A 626 -19.46 -14.38 27.16
CA VAL A 626 -19.76 -12.98 26.90
C VAL A 626 -20.88 -12.55 27.83
N HIS A 627 -20.68 -11.45 28.55
CA HIS A 627 -21.56 -11.03 29.64
C HIS A 627 -21.72 -9.51 29.71
N PHE A 628 -22.76 -9.06 30.42
CA PHE A 628 -22.89 -7.66 30.79
C PHE A 628 -21.83 -7.30 31.85
N VAL A 629 -21.23 -6.11 31.73
CA VAL A 629 -20.30 -5.58 32.73
C VAL A 629 -21.10 -4.85 33.82
N LEU A 630 -20.88 -5.26 35.08
CA LEU A 630 -21.55 -4.74 36.27
C LEU A 630 -20.52 -4.23 37.29
N GLU A 631 -20.96 -3.42 38.25
CA GLU A 631 -20.10 -2.93 39.36
C GLU A 631 -19.63 -4.08 40.26
N GLU A 632 -20.46 -5.10 40.43
CA GLU A 632 -20.14 -6.37 41.09
C GLU A 632 -20.30 -7.51 40.09
N SER A 633 -19.29 -8.39 39.97
CA SER A 633 -19.30 -9.51 39.03
C SER A 633 -20.46 -10.46 39.36
N CYS A 634 -21.34 -10.72 38.40
CA CYS A 634 -22.48 -11.62 38.57
C CYS A 634 -22.45 -12.73 37.50
N PRO A 635 -22.28 -14.00 37.86
CA PRO A 635 -22.36 -15.13 36.92
C PRO A 635 -23.69 -15.21 36.15
N LYS A 636 -24.77 -14.61 36.70
CA LYS A 636 -26.10 -14.58 36.08
C LYS A 636 -26.27 -13.47 35.04
N ALA A 637 -25.21 -12.71 34.74
CA ALA A 637 -25.17 -11.67 33.71
C ALA A 637 -24.61 -12.17 32.36
N VAL A 638 -24.36 -13.48 32.22
CA VAL A 638 -23.84 -14.12 31.02
C VAL A 638 -24.90 -14.20 29.92
N ILE A 639 -24.53 -13.76 28.71
CA ILE A 639 -25.40 -13.69 27.52
C ILE A 639 -25.19 -14.92 26.64
N HIS A 640 -23.93 -15.29 26.42
CA HIS A 640 -23.54 -16.41 25.58
C HIS A 640 -22.28 -17.07 26.12
N GLN A 641 -22.16 -18.38 25.98
CA GLN A 641 -21.00 -19.17 26.38
C GLN A 641 -20.62 -20.08 25.24
N GLU A 642 -19.32 -20.22 25.00
CA GLU A 642 -18.81 -21.11 23.99
C GLU A 642 -17.78 -22.07 24.60
N PRO A 643 -18.09 -23.37 24.71
CA PRO A 643 -17.19 -24.37 25.25
C PRO A 643 -16.10 -24.76 24.26
N VAL A 644 -14.91 -25.03 24.79
CA VAL A 644 -13.71 -25.47 24.07
C VAL A 644 -13.17 -26.73 24.76
N SER A 645 -12.96 -27.81 24.00
CA SER A 645 -12.40 -29.06 24.54
C SER A 645 -10.90 -28.93 24.83
N VAL A 646 -10.46 -29.42 25.98
CA VAL A 646 -9.04 -29.54 26.35
C VAL A 646 -8.54 -30.91 25.88
N LYS A 647 -7.51 -30.93 25.04
CA LYS A 647 -6.84 -32.12 24.51
C LYS A 647 -5.66 -32.50 25.41
N ALA A 648 -5.26 -33.77 25.35
CA ALA A 648 -4.22 -34.33 26.23
C ALA A 648 -2.81 -33.78 25.96
N ASP A 649 -2.59 -33.22 24.77
CA ASP A 649 -1.32 -32.71 24.24
C ASP A 649 -1.28 -31.19 24.11
N ASP A 650 -2.28 -30.47 24.64
CA ASP A 650 -2.32 -29.01 24.56
C ASP A 650 -1.23 -28.33 25.39
N THR A 651 -0.54 -27.37 24.78
CA THR A 651 0.20 -26.35 25.53
C THR A 651 -0.71 -25.20 25.95
N GLU A 652 -0.24 -24.34 26.87
CA GLU A 652 -0.99 -23.16 27.31
C GLU A 652 -1.33 -22.22 26.13
N GLU A 653 -0.39 -22.07 25.20
CA GLU A 653 -0.53 -21.27 23.99
C GLU A 653 -1.61 -21.84 23.07
N MET A 654 -1.58 -23.16 22.82
CA MET A 654 -2.56 -23.85 21.96
C MET A 654 -3.98 -23.80 22.52
N LEU A 655 -4.13 -23.82 23.84
CA LEU A 655 -5.42 -23.68 24.50
C LEU A 655 -5.89 -22.22 24.48
N SER A 656 -5.00 -21.27 24.75
CA SER A 656 -5.28 -19.84 24.72
C SER A 656 -5.75 -19.38 23.34
N GLU A 657 -5.10 -19.84 22.27
CA GLU A 657 -5.49 -19.54 20.89
C GLU A 657 -6.88 -20.06 20.55
N ARG A 658 -7.20 -21.31 20.91
CA ARG A 658 -8.54 -21.87 20.68
C ARG A 658 -9.63 -21.19 21.51
N VAL A 659 -9.33 -20.76 22.74
CA VAL A 659 -10.27 -19.97 23.55
C VAL A 659 -10.48 -18.59 22.91
N LYS A 660 -9.44 -17.96 22.37
CA LYS A 660 -9.54 -16.68 21.65
C LYS A 660 -10.38 -16.79 20.38
N GLU A 661 -10.25 -17.89 19.63
CA GLU A 661 -11.13 -18.17 18.49
C GLU A 661 -12.60 -18.32 18.92
N ALA A 662 -12.85 -18.99 20.04
CA ALA A 662 -14.18 -19.10 20.61
C ALA A 662 -14.72 -17.73 21.04
N GLU A 663 -13.90 -16.84 21.62
CA GLU A 663 -14.32 -15.47 21.92
C GLU A 663 -14.74 -14.72 20.66
N CYS A 664 -13.98 -14.86 19.58
CA CYS A 664 -14.27 -14.20 18.31
C CYS A 664 -15.59 -14.67 17.69
N ARG A 665 -16.04 -15.89 17.96
CA ARG A 665 -17.35 -16.42 17.54
C ARG A 665 -18.46 -16.01 18.52
N ALA A 666 -18.21 -16.10 19.82
CA ALA A 666 -19.18 -15.82 20.87
C ALA A 666 -19.58 -14.33 20.96
N PHE A 667 -18.62 -13.40 20.82
CA PHE A 667 -18.85 -11.97 21.02
C PHE A 667 -19.87 -11.39 20.03
N PRO A 668 -19.75 -11.61 18.71
CA PRO A 668 -20.74 -11.09 17.76
C PRO A 668 -22.15 -11.66 17.97
N ILE A 669 -22.27 -12.94 18.33
CA ILE A 669 -23.56 -13.58 18.65
C ILE A 669 -24.22 -12.88 19.85
N ALA A 670 -23.46 -12.64 20.92
CA ALA A 670 -23.97 -11.94 22.10
C ALA A 670 -24.36 -10.49 21.78
N LEU A 671 -23.57 -9.78 20.96
CA LEU A 671 -23.91 -8.43 20.51
C LEU A 671 -25.23 -8.44 19.73
N GLN A 672 -25.44 -9.38 18.81
CA GLN A 672 -26.68 -9.53 18.06
C GLN A 672 -27.89 -9.75 18.97
N LEU A 673 -27.77 -10.65 19.95
CA LEU A 673 -28.84 -10.96 20.90
C LEU A 673 -29.25 -9.73 21.72
N VAL A 674 -28.30 -8.90 22.10
CA VAL A 674 -28.57 -7.66 22.85
C VAL A 674 -29.10 -6.55 21.93
N ALA A 675 -28.49 -6.36 20.76
CA ALA A 675 -28.89 -5.32 19.80
C ALA A 675 -30.29 -5.56 19.22
N SER A 676 -30.66 -6.82 18.95
CA SER A 676 -32.03 -7.20 18.55
C SER A 676 -33.05 -7.08 19.70
N GLY A 677 -32.59 -6.89 20.94
CA GLY A 677 -33.43 -6.83 22.13
C GLY A 677 -33.94 -8.20 22.60
N ALA A 678 -33.43 -9.30 22.06
CA ALA A 678 -33.74 -10.67 22.50
C ALA A 678 -33.24 -10.94 23.92
N VAL A 679 -32.10 -10.35 24.29
CA VAL A 679 -31.51 -10.39 25.64
C VAL A 679 -31.34 -8.98 26.18
N GLN A 680 -31.75 -8.77 27.43
CA GLN A 680 -31.56 -7.51 28.16
C GLN A 680 -31.14 -7.77 29.60
N LEU A 681 -30.52 -6.79 30.25
CA LEU A 681 -30.19 -6.87 31.67
C LEU A 681 -31.43 -6.49 32.52
N GLY A 682 -31.89 -7.42 33.35
CA GLY A 682 -32.96 -7.23 34.31
C GLY A 682 -32.59 -6.32 35.47
N ALA A 683 -33.61 -5.82 36.18
CA ALA A 683 -33.42 -4.95 37.35
C ALA A 683 -32.64 -5.64 38.49
N ASP A 684 -32.72 -6.97 38.56
CA ASP A 684 -32.02 -7.84 39.51
C ASP A 684 -30.58 -8.20 39.08
N GLY A 685 -30.08 -7.60 37.99
CA GLY A 685 -28.73 -7.84 37.47
C GLY A 685 -28.58 -9.15 36.68
N LYS A 686 -29.68 -9.85 36.38
CA LYS A 686 -29.66 -11.10 35.60
C LYS A 686 -30.03 -10.86 34.14
N THR A 687 -29.61 -11.74 33.24
CA THR A 687 -30.07 -11.70 31.85
C THR A 687 -31.55 -12.10 31.75
N CYS A 688 -32.36 -11.26 31.12
CA CYS A 688 -33.75 -11.52 30.80
C CYS A 688 -33.88 -11.80 29.30
N TRP A 689 -34.49 -12.94 28.95
CA TRP A 689 -34.76 -13.34 27.58
C TRP A 689 -36.20 -12.95 27.23
N LYS A 690 -36.39 -12.20 26.14
CA LYS A 690 -37.75 -11.95 25.62
C LYS A 690 -38.26 -13.22 24.96
N GLN A 691 -39.34 -13.79 25.49
CA GLN A 691 -40.02 -14.93 24.90
C GLN A 691 -40.76 -14.49 23.63
N GLU A 692 -40.14 -14.65 22.46
CA GLU A 692 -40.88 -14.64 21.19
C GLU A 692 -41.21 -16.07 20.78
N ARG A 693 -42.51 -16.39 20.76
CA ARG A 693 -43.05 -17.49 19.96
C ARG A 693 -42.83 -17.15 18.48
N ARG A 694 -41.71 -17.59 17.90
CA ARG A 694 -41.59 -17.85 16.46
C ARG A 694 -40.33 -18.65 16.17
N SER A 695 -40.55 -19.81 15.55
CA SER A 695 -39.56 -20.73 15.01
C SER A 695 -38.60 -20.04 14.04
N LEU A 696 -37.37 -19.80 14.49
CA LEU A 696 -36.21 -19.68 13.61
C LEU A 696 -35.65 -21.08 13.40
N CYS A 697 -36.08 -21.74 12.33
CA CYS A 697 -35.43 -22.92 11.80
C CYS A 697 -34.04 -22.53 11.27
N LEU A 698 -33.00 -22.72 12.08
CA LEU A 698 -31.68 -23.07 11.57
C LEU A 698 -31.66 -24.60 11.46
N GLN A 699 -31.40 -25.10 10.25
CA GLN A 699 -31.29 -26.54 9.97
C GLN A 699 -30.08 -27.12 10.72
N GLU A 700 -30.29 -27.63 11.93
CA GLU A 700 -29.38 -28.58 12.54
C GLU A 700 -29.59 -29.96 11.90
N LYS A 701 -28.60 -30.42 11.15
CA LYS A 701 -28.44 -31.85 10.86
C LYS A 701 -28.21 -32.57 12.18
N LYS A 702 -29.23 -33.28 12.65
CA LYS A 702 -29.14 -34.30 13.71
C LYS A 702 -27.97 -35.25 13.43
N ASN A 703 -27.08 -35.38 14.41
CA ASN A 703 -26.44 -36.65 14.70
C ASN A 703 -26.62 -36.91 16.20
N ASP A 704 -27.32 -38.00 16.50
CA ASP A 704 -27.62 -38.50 17.83
C ASP A 704 -26.33 -38.92 18.57
N CYS A 705 -26.21 -38.53 19.83
CA CYS A 705 -25.88 -39.46 20.92
C CYS A 705 -26.09 -38.79 22.28
N ALA A 706 -27.09 -39.26 23.01
CA ALA A 706 -27.39 -38.85 24.37
C ALA A 706 -26.59 -39.67 25.39
N SER A 707 -26.13 -39.02 26.46
CA SER A 707 -26.14 -39.61 27.82
C SER A 707 -25.94 -38.54 28.90
N SER A 708 -27.07 -38.18 29.50
CA SER A 708 -27.31 -37.90 30.92
C SER A 708 -26.11 -37.78 31.88
N LEU A 709 -26.10 -36.71 32.68
CA LEU A 709 -25.88 -36.75 34.14
C LEU A 709 -26.37 -35.44 34.77
N VAL A 710 -27.16 -35.58 35.84
CA VAL A 710 -27.88 -34.52 36.56
C VAL A 710 -27.30 -34.42 37.98
N MET A 711 -27.40 -33.21 38.58
CA MET A 711 -27.31 -32.83 40.01
C MET A 711 -25.91 -32.44 40.54
N PRO A 712 -25.80 -31.64 41.63
CA PRO A 712 -26.69 -30.62 42.22
C PRO A 712 -25.98 -29.27 42.57
N GLU A 713 -26.74 -28.22 42.91
CA GLU A 713 -26.24 -27.00 43.57
C GLU A 713 -25.67 -27.31 44.98
N PRO A 714 -24.62 -26.59 45.43
CA PRO A 714 -24.83 -25.79 46.63
C PRO A 714 -24.01 -24.47 46.76
N GLN A 715 -24.70 -23.49 47.35
CA GLN A 715 -24.30 -22.59 48.44
C GLN A 715 -23.08 -21.67 48.33
N GLU A 716 -23.44 -20.38 48.39
CA GLU A 716 -22.69 -19.19 48.81
C GLU A 716 -21.54 -19.45 49.80
N ASN A 717 -20.38 -18.88 49.50
CA ASN A 717 -19.69 -17.97 50.44
C ASN A 717 -18.67 -17.13 49.66
N ASP A 718 -18.61 -15.87 50.10
CA ASP A 718 -17.90 -14.72 49.56
C ASP A 718 -16.43 -15.03 49.17
N VAL A 719 -15.82 -14.36 48.18
CA VAL A 719 -15.35 -12.98 48.30
C VAL A 719 -14.89 -12.52 46.90
N VAL A 720 -15.75 -11.71 46.22
CA VAL A 720 -15.69 -10.84 44.99
C VAL A 720 -14.71 -11.18 43.89
#